data_AF-A0A352M6C9-F1
#
_entry.id   AF-A0A352M6C9-F1
#
_cell.length_a   1.000
_cell.length_b   1.000
_cell.length_c   1.000
_cell.angle_alpha   90.00
_cell.angle_beta   90.00
_cell.angle_gamma   90.00
#
_symmetry.space_group_name_H-M   'P 1'
#
loop_
_entity.id
_entity.type
_entity.pdbx_description
1 polymer ?
#
loop_
_entity_poly.entity_id
_entity_poly.type
_entity_poly.pdbx_seq_one_letter_code
_entity_poly.pdbx_strand_id
1 'polypeptide(L)'
;MVIDMIIKSKIKLTFIACVFTAMFYLILSLPGAAFGADDAAGAYQRYQYDYEQLKKAVESGVGSDVVEKLARKYSDSLNAYKKAAGGAETPPNESSAPAAAAGAAADASGESASQAAASQDPDSLIAGLRWKAQTALLPAGKAEARIELAMALLLHKNDAAGASKLLNEAISLLRTATAADGAAKLLEKISKLQKAIKLRTELSVKYAAMQQKKKAADAVSWLALPLKAARKAQYYAASISYRKTLAEYCAALEGKNIISAFLSPGENPERLAAPAKIVFILLDGVRQDVFQKLLDEGKLPNIKKIADNGVYIRNGVSVLPSTTGPAYAPFVMGLGPAKSKLSGIRLFDRVTGTYRVYCGTDNAKINDDAAKEFPTIYELLSDKSTLTVFGMVDRGVAKSGVPWIQVAYNKLTKDYNKMDSSLVDRFLKEMSNGIPVFSFISLHSPDSNGHSYGANCEYCQAIIFEDSLVGRIVDHIEASGERGRVSFVISSDHGLASTTRSFDVDAALAEDLKMNAYHSIPRNTIDFNLFKSRFKNDIITAVSGNACVLVYVKKPGASTFADRPSEAELRSYPDRLRKNRVDLIAYFASQPGIRHVLYRGNAGQYFAETSNGKALIKRNAGGFSYSVVSGADPFGYASSPNAAALTDGAFHTADEWLAATGPLDYPDAPNLIADLLDSNCGGDIVLLAAPDYEPWNEGQKGVHGNLSYDQIKVPIIFSGPAFKTGAVIESARTVDVFPTMLRALGREIPAAIDGKIIPGALKY
;
A
#
# COMPACT_ATOMS: atom_id res chain seq x y z
N MET A 1 0.09 42.92 32.76
CA MET A 1 1.30 42.35 33.40
C MET A 1 1.90 41.22 32.58
N VAL A 2 1.41 39.97 32.63
CA VAL A 2 2.10 38.80 32.00
C VAL A 2 2.49 39.02 30.53
N ILE A 3 1.59 39.52 29.68
CA ILE A 3 1.86 39.79 28.26
C ILE A 3 2.97 40.84 28.07
N ASP A 4 2.98 41.90 28.88
CA ASP A 4 3.99 42.96 28.83
C ASP A 4 5.39 42.46 29.30
N MET A 5 5.40 41.48 30.20
CA MET A 5 6.61 40.78 30.67
C MET A 5 7.19 39.82 29.61
N ILE A 6 6.32 39.24 28.75
CA ILE A 6 6.74 38.41 27.61
C ILE A 6 7.39 39.28 26.52
N ILE A 7 6.82 40.44 26.20
CA ILE A 7 7.35 41.34 25.15
C ILE A 7 8.76 41.86 25.48
N LYS A 8 9.05 42.14 26.76
CA LYS A 8 10.30 42.79 27.19
C LYS A 8 11.49 41.84 27.44
N SER A 9 11.28 40.52 27.51
CA SER A 9 12.26 39.58 28.07
C SER A 9 13.19 38.86 27.07
N LYS A 10 12.99 39.01 25.75
CA LYS A 10 13.76 38.32 24.67
C LYS A 10 13.83 36.78 24.80
N ILE A 11 12.95 36.16 25.58
CA ILE A 11 12.87 34.70 25.72
C ILE A 11 12.31 34.09 24.43
N LYS A 12 13.02 33.12 23.85
CA LYS A 12 12.60 32.46 22.60
C LYS A 12 11.28 31.72 22.78
N LEU A 13 10.42 31.78 21.76
CA LEU A 13 9.06 31.23 21.75
C LEU A 13 9.00 29.73 22.12
N THR A 14 10.06 28.96 21.86
CA THR A 14 10.21 27.55 22.27
C THR A 14 10.17 27.34 23.78
N PHE A 15 10.69 28.26 24.60
CA PHE A 15 10.59 28.14 26.05
C PHE A 15 9.15 28.36 26.53
N ILE A 16 8.43 29.29 25.89
CA ILE A 16 7.01 29.53 26.13
C ILE A 16 6.20 28.28 25.76
N ALA A 17 6.49 27.64 24.62
CA ALA A 17 5.85 26.38 24.24
C ALA A 17 6.07 25.28 25.30
N CYS A 18 7.30 25.07 25.79
CA CYS A 18 7.58 24.11 26.86
C CYS A 18 6.83 24.43 28.16
N VAL A 19 6.78 25.70 28.58
CA VAL A 19 6.04 26.13 29.78
C VAL A 19 4.53 25.93 29.59
N PHE A 20 3.97 26.24 28.42
CA PHE A 20 2.56 25.96 28.13
C PHE A 20 2.26 24.46 28.11
N THR A 21 3.14 23.61 27.56
CA THR A 21 2.99 22.15 27.64
C THR A 21 3.01 21.65 29.08
N ALA A 22 3.91 22.15 29.91
CA ALA A 22 3.98 21.80 31.33
C ALA A 22 2.73 22.29 32.11
N MET A 23 2.24 23.50 31.83
CA MET A 23 1.00 24.02 32.42
C MET A 23 -0.24 23.25 31.95
N PHE A 24 -0.29 22.80 30.70
CA PHE A 24 -1.39 21.98 30.18
C PHE A 24 -1.47 20.62 30.90
N TYR A 25 -0.30 20.02 31.18
CA TYR A 25 -0.21 18.83 32.04
C TYR A 25 -0.65 19.11 33.49
N LEU A 26 -0.33 20.29 34.04
CA LEU A 26 -0.71 20.66 35.40
C LEU A 26 -2.23 20.94 35.54
N ILE A 27 -2.84 21.59 34.55
CA ILE A 27 -4.28 21.90 34.52
C ILE A 27 -5.13 20.63 34.40
N LEU A 28 -4.63 19.60 33.71
CA LEU A 28 -5.29 18.29 33.60
C LEU A 28 -5.17 17.41 34.87
N SER A 29 -4.63 17.95 35.97
CA SER A 29 -4.42 17.20 37.23
C SER A 29 -5.24 17.70 38.44
N LEU A 30 -6.35 18.43 38.18
CA LEU A 30 -7.35 18.78 39.21
C LEU A 30 -8.68 17.99 39.00
N PRO A 31 -9.33 17.49 40.07
CA PRO A 31 -10.45 16.55 39.95
C PRO A 31 -11.85 17.22 39.90
N GLY A 32 -12.65 16.85 38.89
CA GLY A 32 -14.11 17.09 38.80
C GLY A 32 -14.52 18.48 38.28
N ALA A 33 -15.77 18.71 37.84
CA ALA A 33 -16.88 17.80 37.50
C ALA A 33 -17.99 18.59 36.74
N ALA A 34 -18.91 18.02 35.95
CA ALA A 34 -19.02 16.65 35.41
C ALA A 34 -19.13 16.71 33.85
N PHE A 35 -20.11 16.23 33.07
CA PHE A 35 -21.44 15.60 33.25
C PHE A 35 -21.71 14.62 32.07
N GLY A 36 -22.71 13.74 32.22
CA GLY A 36 -23.47 13.18 31.08
C GLY A 36 -23.39 11.67 30.82
N ALA A 37 -22.49 10.93 31.49
CA ALA A 37 -22.25 9.51 31.19
C ALA A 37 -22.55 8.51 32.33
N ASP A 38 -22.72 8.99 33.56
CA ASP A 38 -22.65 8.13 34.75
C ASP A 38 -23.95 7.38 35.09
N ASP A 39 -25.13 7.86 34.66
CA ASP A 39 -26.41 7.22 35.03
C ASP A 39 -26.66 5.92 34.22
N ALA A 40 -26.47 5.94 32.90
CA ALA A 40 -26.64 4.78 32.04
C ALA A 40 -25.64 3.65 32.35
N ALA A 41 -24.39 3.99 32.68
CA ALA A 41 -23.39 2.99 33.07
C ALA A 41 -23.71 2.36 34.45
N GLY A 42 -24.11 3.18 35.43
CA GLY A 42 -24.55 2.69 36.74
C GLY A 42 -25.83 1.85 36.67
N ALA A 43 -26.80 2.27 35.86
CA ALA A 43 -28.03 1.53 35.60
C ALA A 43 -27.75 0.19 34.91
N TYR A 44 -26.86 0.16 33.90
CA TYR A 44 -26.47 -1.08 33.21
C TYR A 44 -25.81 -2.09 34.16
N GLN A 45 -24.91 -1.64 35.04
CA GLN A 45 -24.30 -2.52 36.04
C GLN A 45 -25.33 -3.07 37.04
N ARG A 46 -26.34 -2.26 37.41
CA ARG A 46 -27.42 -2.71 38.31
C ARG A 46 -28.36 -3.72 37.63
N TYR A 47 -28.75 -3.45 36.39
CA TYR A 47 -29.48 -4.38 35.52
C TYR A 47 -28.76 -5.74 35.40
N GLN A 48 -27.47 -5.74 35.06
CA GLN A 48 -26.66 -6.97 34.95
C GLN A 48 -26.54 -7.71 36.29
N TYR A 49 -26.42 -6.97 37.41
CA TYR A 49 -26.37 -7.56 38.74
C TYR A 49 -27.70 -8.23 39.13
N ASP A 50 -28.83 -7.53 38.98
CA ASP A 50 -30.15 -8.07 39.30
C ASP A 50 -30.51 -9.25 38.38
N TYR A 51 -30.08 -9.24 37.11
CA TYR A 51 -30.22 -10.36 36.17
C TYR A 51 -29.50 -11.62 36.68
N GLU A 52 -28.22 -11.51 37.03
CA GLU A 52 -27.44 -12.65 37.52
C GLU A 52 -27.93 -13.17 38.88
N GLN A 53 -28.56 -12.33 39.71
CA GLN A 53 -29.21 -12.77 40.96
C GLN A 53 -30.54 -13.50 40.68
N LEU A 54 -31.38 -12.98 39.77
CA LEU A 54 -32.59 -13.67 39.32
C LEU A 54 -32.26 -15.04 38.71
N LYS A 55 -31.32 -15.06 37.77
CA LYS A 55 -30.85 -16.27 37.08
C LYS A 55 -30.36 -17.31 38.08
N LYS A 56 -29.52 -16.94 39.04
CA LYS A 56 -29.07 -17.88 40.09
C LYS A 56 -30.19 -18.38 40.99
N ALA A 57 -31.20 -17.55 41.30
CA ALA A 57 -32.36 -17.98 42.08
C ALA A 57 -33.22 -19.01 41.33
N VAL A 58 -33.37 -18.85 40.00
CA VAL A 58 -34.04 -19.83 39.13
C VAL A 58 -33.20 -21.11 38.99
N GLU A 59 -31.91 -20.99 38.64
CA GLU A 59 -30.98 -22.12 38.46
C GLU A 59 -30.79 -22.94 39.75
N SER A 60 -30.88 -22.30 40.93
CA SER A 60 -30.74 -22.97 42.24
C SER A 60 -32.07 -23.47 42.82
N GLY A 61 -33.19 -23.36 42.11
CA GLY A 61 -34.50 -23.86 42.55
C GLY A 61 -35.06 -23.18 43.81
N VAL A 62 -34.73 -21.89 44.03
CA VAL A 62 -35.20 -21.15 45.22
C VAL A 62 -36.71 -20.87 45.09
N GLY A 63 -37.42 -20.83 46.23
CA GLY A 63 -38.88 -20.70 46.27
C GLY A 63 -39.45 -19.54 45.44
N SER A 64 -40.63 -19.75 44.85
CA SER A 64 -41.35 -18.85 43.94
C SER A 64 -41.30 -17.38 44.34
N ASP A 65 -41.59 -17.10 45.60
CA ASP A 65 -41.76 -15.76 46.15
C ASP A 65 -40.44 -14.96 46.18
N VAL A 66 -39.30 -15.66 46.17
CA VAL A 66 -37.96 -15.07 46.05
C VAL A 66 -37.63 -14.78 44.59
N VAL A 67 -37.90 -15.75 43.71
CA VAL A 67 -37.73 -15.60 42.25
C VAL A 67 -38.59 -14.45 41.72
N GLU A 68 -39.85 -14.33 42.15
CA GLU A 68 -40.75 -13.27 41.70
C GLU A 68 -40.31 -11.88 42.19
N LYS A 69 -39.82 -11.77 43.44
CA LYS A 69 -39.24 -10.52 43.97
C LYS A 69 -37.98 -10.10 43.22
N LEU A 70 -37.14 -11.05 42.80
CA LEU A 70 -35.97 -10.79 41.98
C LEU A 70 -36.36 -10.45 40.53
N ALA A 71 -37.39 -11.08 39.97
CA ALA A 71 -37.89 -10.80 38.63
C ALA A 71 -38.46 -9.38 38.53
N ARG A 72 -39.19 -8.92 39.55
CA ARG A 72 -39.66 -7.53 39.67
C ARG A 72 -38.47 -6.56 39.73
N LYS A 73 -37.47 -6.79 40.60
CA LYS A 73 -36.25 -5.96 40.66
C LYS A 73 -35.50 -5.88 39.33
N TYR A 74 -35.31 -7.02 38.66
CA TYR A 74 -34.67 -7.09 37.34
C TYR A 74 -35.44 -6.31 36.28
N SER A 75 -36.78 -6.38 36.29
CA SER A 75 -37.64 -5.57 35.42
C SER A 75 -37.49 -4.07 35.72
N ASP A 76 -37.49 -3.68 37.00
CA ASP A 76 -37.32 -2.28 37.42
C ASP A 76 -35.95 -1.71 37.02
N SER A 77 -34.85 -2.47 37.21
CA SER A 77 -33.52 -2.02 36.83
C SER A 77 -33.25 -2.10 35.32
N LEU A 78 -33.87 -3.03 34.59
CA LEU A 78 -33.93 -3.01 33.12
C LEU A 78 -34.67 -1.77 32.60
N ASN A 79 -35.81 -1.42 33.18
CA ASN A 79 -36.58 -0.24 32.77
C ASN A 79 -35.86 1.07 33.12
N ALA A 80 -35.18 1.13 34.27
CA ALA A 80 -34.28 2.24 34.61
C ALA A 80 -33.12 2.36 33.63
N TYR A 81 -32.49 1.24 33.25
CA TYR A 81 -31.44 1.21 32.23
C TYR A 81 -31.95 1.64 30.85
N LYS A 82 -33.08 1.11 30.36
CA LYS A 82 -33.69 1.54 29.09
C LYS A 82 -33.97 3.04 29.06
N LYS A 83 -34.44 3.61 30.19
CA LYS A 83 -34.71 5.05 30.33
C LYS A 83 -33.43 5.89 30.27
N ALA A 84 -32.37 5.47 30.96
CA ALA A 84 -31.06 6.15 30.93
C ALA A 84 -30.34 6.00 29.57
N ALA A 85 -30.47 4.84 28.92
CA ALA A 85 -29.87 4.52 27.63
C ALA A 85 -30.66 5.00 26.41
N GLY A 86 -31.61 5.92 26.57
CA GLY A 86 -32.34 6.54 25.45
C GLY A 86 -33.31 5.62 24.70
N GLY A 87 -33.78 4.52 25.30
CA GLY A 87 -34.83 3.65 24.75
C GLY A 87 -34.35 2.48 23.88
N ALA A 88 -33.06 2.16 23.85
CA ALA A 88 -32.56 0.99 23.13
C ALA A 88 -33.05 -0.33 23.77
N GLU A 89 -33.69 -1.20 22.98
CA GLU A 89 -34.44 -2.35 23.52
C GLU A 89 -33.64 -3.66 23.73
N THR A 90 -32.52 -3.86 23.01
CA THR A 90 -31.87 -5.19 22.87
C THR A 90 -30.37 -5.18 23.23
N PRO A 91 -29.94 -5.93 24.27
CA PRO A 91 -28.53 -6.25 24.51
C PRO A 91 -28.00 -7.35 23.55
N PRO A 92 -26.68 -7.46 23.32
CA PRO A 92 -26.08 -8.61 22.64
C PRO A 92 -26.09 -9.85 23.54
N ASN A 93 -26.47 -11.01 23.01
CA ASN A 93 -26.68 -12.23 23.79
C ASN A 93 -25.60 -13.32 23.55
N GLU A 94 -25.42 -14.24 24.51
CA GLU A 94 -24.44 -15.33 24.44
C GLU A 94 -25.05 -16.69 24.02
N SER A 95 -24.32 -17.42 23.17
CA SER A 95 -24.38 -18.88 22.95
C SER A 95 -25.65 -19.49 22.30
N SER A 96 -25.42 -20.49 21.45
CA SER A 96 -26.42 -21.49 21.04
C SER A 96 -25.72 -22.82 20.76
N ALA A 97 -26.29 -23.92 21.26
CA ALA A 97 -25.78 -25.30 21.17
C ALA A 97 -26.96 -26.28 21.45
N PRO A 98 -26.89 -27.60 21.13
CA PRO A 98 -27.48 -28.07 19.86
C PRO A 98 -28.36 -29.34 19.97
N ALA A 99 -29.16 -29.65 18.93
CA ALA A 99 -29.92 -30.92 18.86
C ALA A 99 -30.21 -31.47 17.42
N ALA A 100 -29.70 -32.68 17.16
CA ALA A 100 -30.19 -33.83 16.36
C ALA A 100 -31.02 -33.71 15.03
N ALA A 101 -30.35 -34.07 13.91
CA ALA A 101 -30.61 -35.22 12.99
C ALA A 101 -31.97 -35.56 12.30
N ALA A 102 -31.94 -35.81 10.96
CA ALA A 102 -32.61 -36.92 10.22
C ALA A 102 -32.29 -36.95 8.68
N GLY A 103 -32.31 -38.14 8.03
CA GLY A 103 -32.29 -38.38 6.55
C GLY A 103 -30.91 -38.36 5.84
N ALA A 104 -30.42 -39.29 4.98
CA ALA A 104 -30.94 -40.35 4.07
C ALA A 104 -31.34 -39.88 2.64
N ALA A 105 -31.01 -40.55 1.50
CA ALA A 105 -30.03 -41.62 1.16
C ALA A 105 -29.88 -41.78 -0.39
N ALA A 106 -28.87 -42.54 -0.87
CA ALA A 106 -28.66 -43.06 -2.25
C ALA A 106 -28.46 -42.02 -3.40
N ASP A 107 -28.02 -42.36 -4.62
CA ASP A 107 -27.68 -43.67 -5.25
C ASP A 107 -26.50 -43.54 -6.25
N ALA A 108 -26.07 -44.62 -6.92
CA ALA A 108 -24.84 -44.72 -7.74
C ALA A 108 -25.05 -45.11 -9.22
N SER A 109 -24.05 -44.84 -10.08
CA SER A 109 -23.66 -45.67 -11.26
C SER A 109 -22.54 -45.02 -12.11
N GLY A 110 -21.82 -45.84 -12.92
CA GLY A 110 -21.07 -45.36 -14.10
C GLY A 110 -19.54 -45.40 -14.04
N GLU A 111 -18.93 -46.58 -14.15
CA GLU A 111 -17.50 -46.70 -14.51
C GLU A 111 -17.31 -46.58 -16.04
N SER A 112 -16.28 -45.85 -16.47
CA SER A 112 -15.52 -46.20 -17.68
C SER A 112 -14.10 -45.66 -17.58
N ALA A 113 -13.10 -46.50 -17.85
CA ALA A 113 -11.69 -46.15 -17.69
C ALA A 113 -10.99 -46.00 -19.05
N SER A 114 -10.39 -44.83 -19.28
CA SER A 114 -9.39 -44.62 -20.34
C SER A 114 -8.32 -43.64 -19.86
N GLN A 115 -7.06 -43.91 -20.16
CA GLN A 115 -5.91 -43.19 -19.59
C GLN A 115 -5.69 -41.82 -20.24
N ALA A 116 -5.73 -40.74 -19.46
CA ALA A 116 -5.13 -39.44 -19.79
C ALA A 116 -4.81 -38.65 -18.51
N ALA A 117 -3.66 -37.96 -18.50
CA ALA A 117 -3.22 -36.96 -17.52
C ALA A 117 -3.58 -37.20 -16.03
N ALA A 118 -2.65 -37.77 -15.26
CA ALA A 118 -2.79 -37.89 -13.80
C ALA A 118 -2.81 -36.50 -13.12
N SER A 119 -3.99 -36.07 -12.69
CA SER A 119 -4.18 -34.89 -11.84
C SER A 119 -3.55 -35.11 -10.47
N GLN A 120 -2.87 -34.07 -9.93
CA GLN A 120 -2.29 -34.12 -8.58
C GLN A 120 -3.34 -33.84 -7.49
N ASP A 121 -4.41 -34.65 -7.49
CA ASP A 121 -5.38 -34.69 -6.40
C ASP A 121 -4.79 -35.43 -5.17
N PRO A 122 -4.78 -34.82 -3.97
CA PRO A 122 -4.33 -35.47 -2.74
C PRO A 122 -5.10 -36.76 -2.39
N ASP A 123 -6.37 -36.88 -2.77
CA ASP A 123 -7.18 -38.07 -2.43
C ASP A 123 -6.84 -39.25 -3.33
N SER A 124 -6.60 -39.01 -4.62
CA SER A 124 -6.03 -39.95 -5.58
C SER A 124 -4.62 -40.41 -5.17
N LEU A 125 -3.79 -39.50 -4.64
CA LEU A 125 -2.50 -39.87 -4.04
C LEU A 125 -2.67 -40.79 -2.81
N ILE A 126 -3.60 -40.46 -1.91
CA ILE A 126 -3.92 -41.28 -0.73
C ILE A 126 -4.47 -42.66 -1.13
N ALA A 127 -5.27 -42.75 -2.19
CA ALA A 127 -5.75 -44.01 -2.74
C ALA A 127 -4.60 -44.86 -3.30
N GLY A 128 -3.67 -44.26 -4.06
CA GLY A 128 -2.47 -44.95 -4.56
C GLY A 128 -1.55 -45.45 -3.44
N LEU A 129 -1.38 -44.68 -2.37
CA LEU A 129 -0.61 -45.09 -1.19
C LEU A 129 -1.30 -46.21 -0.40
N ARG A 130 -2.64 -46.17 -0.26
CA ARG A 130 -3.43 -47.27 0.33
C ARG A 130 -3.26 -48.56 -0.46
N TRP A 131 -3.34 -48.49 -1.79
CA TRP A 131 -3.13 -49.64 -2.67
C TRP A 131 -1.72 -50.22 -2.51
N LYS A 132 -0.66 -49.40 -2.58
CA LYS A 132 0.73 -49.83 -2.33
C LYS A 132 0.91 -50.51 -0.98
N ALA A 133 0.30 -49.97 0.09
CA ALA A 133 0.39 -50.53 1.44
C ALA A 133 -0.34 -51.89 1.62
N GLN A 134 -1.21 -52.25 0.68
CA GLN A 134 -1.86 -53.55 0.57
C GLN A 134 -1.07 -54.52 -0.34
N THR A 135 -0.62 -54.06 -1.52
CA THR A 135 -0.04 -54.91 -2.58
C THR A 135 1.46 -55.16 -2.50
N ALA A 136 2.23 -54.34 -1.77
CA ALA A 136 3.68 -54.55 -1.62
C ALA A 136 3.99 -55.95 -1.05
N LEU A 137 4.91 -56.70 -1.68
CA LEU A 137 5.13 -58.12 -1.34
C LEU A 137 5.92 -58.33 -0.03
N LEU A 138 6.90 -57.46 0.27
CA LEU A 138 7.81 -57.62 1.40
C LEU A 138 7.39 -56.81 2.65
N PRO A 139 7.60 -57.31 3.88
CA PRO A 139 7.23 -56.60 5.12
C PRO A 139 7.81 -55.17 5.23
N ALA A 140 9.07 -54.97 4.81
CA ALA A 140 9.69 -53.64 4.81
C ALA A 140 8.97 -52.66 3.87
N GLY A 141 8.61 -53.08 2.66
CA GLY A 141 7.80 -52.27 1.73
C GLY A 141 6.39 -52.00 2.23
N LYS A 142 5.74 -52.98 2.88
CA LYS A 142 4.44 -52.80 3.56
C LYS A 142 4.51 -51.83 4.74
N ALA A 143 5.68 -51.68 5.39
CA ALA A 143 5.92 -50.70 6.44
C ALA A 143 6.23 -49.31 5.87
N GLU A 144 7.07 -49.20 4.83
CA GLU A 144 7.40 -47.92 4.20
C GLU A 144 6.17 -47.25 3.56
N ALA A 145 5.36 -48.00 2.80
CA ALA A 145 4.10 -47.48 2.25
C ALA A 145 3.09 -47.06 3.34
N ARG A 146 3.13 -47.67 4.54
CA ARG A 146 2.34 -47.22 5.70
C ARG A 146 2.86 -45.93 6.31
N ILE A 147 4.18 -45.74 6.36
CA ILE A 147 4.83 -44.51 6.83
C ILE A 147 4.48 -43.35 5.90
N GLU A 148 4.55 -43.57 4.58
CA GLU A 148 4.14 -42.59 3.56
C GLU A 148 2.65 -42.25 3.67
N LEU A 149 1.77 -43.25 3.78
CA LEU A 149 0.34 -43.04 3.96
C LEU A 149 0.00 -42.32 5.28
N ALA A 150 0.69 -42.64 6.37
CA ALA A 150 0.51 -41.96 7.66
C ALA A 150 0.90 -40.47 7.56
N MET A 151 2.00 -40.17 6.87
CA MET A 151 2.43 -38.80 6.61
C MET A 151 1.41 -38.06 5.72
N ALA A 152 0.91 -38.70 4.66
CA ALA A 152 -0.12 -38.12 3.79
C ALA A 152 -1.46 -37.85 4.53
N LEU A 153 -1.91 -38.76 5.40
CA LEU A 153 -3.12 -38.54 6.22
C LEU A 153 -2.92 -37.42 7.25
N LEU A 154 -1.73 -37.31 7.85
CA LEU A 154 -1.40 -36.25 8.80
C LEU A 154 -1.36 -34.87 8.13
N LEU A 155 -0.80 -34.78 6.91
CA LEU A 155 -0.62 -33.53 6.17
C LEU A 155 -1.88 -33.08 5.42
N HIS A 156 -2.57 -33.98 4.71
CA HIS A 156 -3.67 -33.62 3.79
C HIS A 156 -5.08 -33.86 4.38
N LYS A 157 -5.27 -34.94 5.15
CA LYS A 157 -6.55 -35.22 5.84
C LYS A 157 -6.59 -34.76 7.30
N ASN A 158 -5.47 -34.22 7.80
CA ASN A 158 -5.33 -33.72 9.17
C ASN A 158 -5.60 -34.83 10.25
N ASP A 159 -5.52 -36.11 9.86
CA ASP A 159 -5.92 -37.26 10.65
C ASP A 159 -4.74 -37.86 11.42
N ALA A 160 -4.51 -37.32 12.62
CA ALA A 160 -3.51 -37.81 13.55
C ALA A 160 -3.83 -39.19 14.13
N ALA A 161 -5.10 -39.64 14.14
CA ALA A 161 -5.49 -40.92 14.71
C ALA A 161 -5.21 -42.07 13.72
N GLY A 162 -5.63 -41.93 12.47
CA GLY A 162 -5.28 -42.85 11.38
C GLY A 162 -3.77 -42.88 11.11
N ALA A 163 -3.10 -41.72 11.12
CA ALA A 163 -1.64 -41.67 11.02
C ALA A 163 -0.94 -42.44 12.16
N SER A 164 -1.35 -42.22 13.41
CA SER A 164 -0.81 -42.94 14.57
C SER A 164 -1.05 -44.46 14.46
N LYS A 165 -2.25 -44.89 14.05
CA LYS A 165 -2.56 -46.30 13.81
C LYS A 165 -1.63 -46.94 12.77
N LEU A 166 -1.46 -46.29 11.62
CA LEU A 166 -0.61 -46.80 10.53
C LEU A 166 0.87 -46.88 10.92
N LEU A 167 1.37 -45.94 11.72
CA LEU A 167 2.73 -45.99 12.27
C LEU A 167 2.91 -47.17 13.24
N ASN A 168 1.90 -47.46 14.07
CA ASN A 168 1.94 -48.62 14.96
C ASN A 168 1.86 -49.95 14.19
N GLU A 169 1.08 -50.03 13.11
CA GLU A 169 1.11 -51.15 12.17
C GLU A 169 2.49 -51.31 11.50
N ALA A 170 3.12 -50.22 11.08
CA ALA A 170 4.47 -50.23 10.49
C ALA A 170 5.53 -50.72 11.48
N ILE A 171 5.48 -50.30 12.76
CA ILE A 171 6.34 -50.83 13.83
C ILE A 171 6.15 -52.36 13.96
N SER A 172 4.90 -52.85 13.93
CA SER A 172 4.61 -54.28 14.04
C SER A 172 5.20 -55.09 12.89
N LEU A 173 5.09 -54.60 11.65
CA LEU A 173 5.67 -55.23 10.45
C LEU A 173 7.21 -55.23 10.46
N LEU A 174 7.85 -54.18 10.97
CA LEU A 174 9.30 -54.09 11.09
C LEU A 174 9.87 -55.02 12.16
N ARG A 175 9.09 -55.36 13.21
CA ARG A 175 9.49 -56.33 14.25
C ARG A 175 9.51 -57.79 13.76
N THR A 176 8.86 -58.10 12.65
CA THR A 176 8.81 -59.45 12.06
C THR A 176 9.72 -59.63 10.84
N ALA A 177 10.44 -58.60 10.42
CA ALA A 177 11.37 -58.66 9.30
C ALA A 177 12.75 -59.16 9.77
N THR A 178 13.19 -60.33 9.28
CA THR A 178 14.39 -61.03 9.77
C THR A 178 15.71 -60.61 9.13
N ALA A 179 15.70 -59.69 8.15
CA ALA A 179 16.88 -59.19 7.46
C ALA A 179 17.07 -57.69 7.69
N ALA A 180 18.23 -57.30 8.21
CA ALA A 180 18.50 -55.94 8.65
C ALA A 180 19.38 -55.15 7.66
N ASP A 181 18.74 -54.48 6.71
CA ASP A 181 19.19 -53.16 6.26
C ASP A 181 17.97 -52.24 6.08
N GLY A 182 18.15 -50.93 6.22
CA GLY A 182 17.09 -49.92 6.14
C GLY A 182 16.10 -49.89 7.33
N ALA A 183 15.85 -51.00 8.03
CA ALA A 183 14.87 -51.08 9.11
C ALA A 183 15.09 -50.03 10.24
N ALA A 184 16.34 -49.77 10.62
CA ALA A 184 16.68 -48.71 11.59
C ALA A 184 16.31 -47.31 11.08
N LYS A 185 16.52 -47.01 9.79
CA LYS A 185 16.14 -45.74 9.15
C LYS A 185 14.62 -45.58 9.11
N LEU A 186 13.87 -46.66 8.91
CA LEU A 186 12.39 -46.64 8.96
C LEU A 186 11.86 -46.40 10.38
N LEU A 187 12.48 -47.01 11.41
CA LEU A 187 12.15 -46.73 12.81
C LEU A 187 12.48 -45.27 13.20
N GLU A 188 13.54 -44.70 12.64
CA GLU A 188 13.87 -43.27 12.80
C GLU A 188 12.81 -42.35 12.16
N LYS A 189 12.38 -42.64 10.92
CA LYS A 189 11.24 -41.95 10.27
C LYS A 189 9.98 -42.00 11.15
N ILE A 190 9.66 -43.18 11.70
CA ILE A 190 8.49 -43.36 12.57
C ILE A 190 8.61 -42.51 13.85
N SER A 191 9.76 -42.51 14.52
CA SER A 191 10.01 -41.71 15.73
C SER A 191 9.82 -40.20 15.48
N LYS A 192 10.32 -39.70 14.34
CA LYS A 192 10.14 -38.31 13.90
C LYS A 192 8.66 -37.97 13.68
N LEU A 193 7.90 -38.84 12.98
CA LEU A 193 6.47 -38.64 12.76
C LEU A 193 5.63 -38.73 14.05
N GLN A 194 5.97 -39.64 14.98
CA GLN A 194 5.34 -39.69 16.31
C GLN A 194 5.56 -38.39 17.10
N LYS A 195 6.77 -37.83 17.04
CA LYS A 195 7.08 -36.50 17.62
C LYS A 195 6.25 -35.39 16.96
N ALA A 196 6.11 -35.41 15.62
CA ALA A 196 5.29 -34.44 14.89
C ALA A 196 3.80 -34.52 15.32
N ILE A 197 3.23 -35.72 15.40
CA ILE A 197 1.85 -35.95 15.86
C ILE A 197 1.61 -35.33 17.25
N LYS A 198 2.55 -35.50 18.18
CA LYS A 198 2.46 -34.89 19.53
C LYS A 198 2.47 -33.36 19.46
N LEU A 199 3.44 -32.79 18.74
CA LEU A 199 3.62 -31.33 18.64
C LEU A 199 2.43 -30.64 17.94
N ARG A 200 1.78 -31.31 16.98
CA ARG A 200 0.52 -30.82 16.37
C ARG A 200 -0.59 -30.61 17.40
N THR A 201 -0.76 -31.53 18.35
CA THR A 201 -1.75 -31.41 19.42
C THR A 201 -1.40 -30.27 20.39
N GLU A 202 -0.12 -30.13 20.75
CA GLU A 202 0.36 -29.01 21.57
C GLU A 202 0.16 -27.65 20.88
N LEU A 203 0.30 -27.58 19.55
CA LEU A 203 0.07 -26.37 18.76
C LEU A 203 -1.36 -25.85 18.84
N SER A 204 -2.37 -26.72 18.72
CA SER A 204 -3.78 -26.31 18.84
C SER A 204 -4.09 -25.67 20.20
N VAL A 205 -3.56 -26.25 21.29
CA VAL A 205 -3.71 -25.72 22.65
C VAL A 205 -3.01 -24.37 22.81
N LYS A 206 -1.75 -24.26 22.35
CA LYS A 206 -0.97 -23.01 22.39
C LYS A 206 -1.60 -21.89 21.56
N TYR A 207 -2.19 -22.23 20.40
CA TYR A 207 -2.91 -21.30 19.55
C TYR A 207 -4.17 -20.74 20.23
N ALA A 208 -5.00 -21.60 20.82
CA ALA A 208 -6.18 -21.18 21.57
C ALA A 208 -5.82 -20.24 22.74
N ALA A 209 -4.80 -20.61 23.54
CA ALA A 209 -4.32 -19.80 24.65
C ALA A 209 -3.71 -18.45 24.21
N MET A 210 -3.08 -18.39 23.03
CA MET A 210 -2.61 -17.14 22.42
C MET A 210 -3.80 -16.25 22.00
N GLN A 211 -4.81 -16.80 21.32
CA GLN A 211 -5.97 -16.02 20.86
C GLN A 211 -6.84 -15.50 22.02
N GLN A 212 -7.00 -16.28 23.10
CA GLN A 212 -7.66 -15.83 24.33
C GLN A 212 -6.94 -14.61 24.93
N LYS A 213 -5.60 -14.66 25.01
CA LYS A 213 -4.78 -13.54 25.49
C LYS A 213 -4.79 -12.33 24.57
N LYS A 214 -4.94 -12.52 23.25
CA LYS A 214 -5.17 -11.43 22.29
C LYS A 214 -6.49 -10.71 22.59
N LYS A 215 -7.62 -11.44 22.64
CA LYS A 215 -8.93 -10.87 23.00
C LYS A 215 -8.89 -10.10 24.33
N ALA A 216 -8.23 -10.65 25.35
CA ALA A 216 -8.06 -10.01 26.65
C ALA A 216 -7.13 -8.77 26.66
N ALA A 217 -6.33 -8.55 25.62
CA ALA A 217 -5.52 -7.33 25.44
C ALA A 217 -6.23 -6.27 24.60
N ASP A 218 -7.01 -6.70 23.60
CA ASP A 218 -7.75 -5.80 22.72
C ASP A 218 -8.95 -5.17 23.43
N ALA A 219 -9.62 -5.92 24.32
CA ALA A 219 -10.73 -5.45 25.17
C ALA A 219 -10.37 -4.41 26.24
N VAL A 220 -9.07 -4.14 26.49
CA VAL A 220 -8.65 -3.07 27.41
C VAL A 220 -8.74 -1.72 26.71
N SER A 221 -9.39 -0.72 27.32
CA SER A 221 -9.46 0.65 26.76
C SER A 221 -8.07 1.22 26.48
N TRP A 222 -7.93 2.05 25.43
CA TRP A 222 -6.65 2.69 25.08
C TRP A 222 -6.16 3.66 26.17
N LEU A 223 -7.06 4.20 27.00
CA LEU A 223 -6.74 5.05 28.14
C LEU A 223 -6.01 4.29 29.26
N ALA A 224 -6.21 2.96 29.38
CA ALA A 224 -5.59 2.12 30.41
C ALA A 224 -4.22 1.57 29.97
N LEU A 225 -3.33 2.46 29.51
CA LEU A 225 -2.04 2.13 28.89
C LEU A 225 -1.20 1.08 29.65
N PRO A 226 -0.97 1.16 30.99
CA PRO A 226 -0.16 0.17 31.70
C PRO A 226 -0.76 -1.24 31.68
N LEU A 227 -2.08 -1.34 31.87
CA LEU A 227 -2.79 -2.62 31.84
C LEU A 227 -2.83 -3.20 30.42
N LYS A 228 -3.00 -2.35 29.39
CA LYS A 228 -2.98 -2.76 27.99
C LYS A 228 -1.58 -3.24 27.57
N ALA A 229 -0.52 -2.61 28.06
CA ALA A 229 0.86 -3.06 27.88
C ALA A 229 1.10 -4.42 28.55
N ALA A 230 0.67 -4.61 29.81
CA ALA A 230 0.80 -5.89 30.52
C ALA A 230 0.05 -7.03 29.83
N ARG A 231 -1.19 -6.80 29.35
CA ARG A 231 -1.95 -7.79 28.58
C ARG A 231 -1.30 -8.11 27.23
N LYS A 232 -0.78 -7.10 26.51
CA LYS A 232 -0.01 -7.32 25.27
C LYS A 232 1.27 -8.13 25.52
N ALA A 233 1.98 -7.91 26.63
CA ALA A 233 3.15 -8.72 27.01
C ALA A 233 2.76 -10.20 27.26
N GLN A 234 1.64 -10.45 27.95
CA GLN A 234 1.10 -11.81 28.14
C GLN A 234 0.75 -12.50 26.81
N TYR A 235 0.18 -11.76 25.85
CA TYR A 235 -0.06 -12.24 24.48
C TYR A 235 1.26 -12.55 23.75
N TYR A 236 2.24 -11.64 23.76
CA TYR A 236 3.51 -11.85 23.07
C TYR A 236 4.28 -13.06 23.62
N ALA A 237 4.31 -13.27 24.93
CA ALA A 237 4.92 -14.46 25.55
C ALA A 237 4.25 -15.76 25.09
N ALA A 238 2.91 -15.79 24.99
CA ALA A 238 2.18 -16.94 24.44
C ALA A 238 2.46 -17.14 22.95
N SER A 239 2.56 -16.06 22.18
CA SER A 239 2.86 -16.06 20.75
C SER A 239 4.28 -16.58 20.45
N ILE A 240 5.26 -16.27 21.30
CA ILE A 240 6.61 -16.85 21.26
C ILE A 240 6.58 -18.36 21.56
N SER A 241 5.85 -18.78 22.60
CA SER A 241 5.71 -20.20 22.95
C SER A 241 5.04 -21.04 21.85
N TYR A 242 4.03 -20.46 21.17
CA TYR A 242 3.40 -21.05 19.99
C TYR A 242 4.39 -21.18 18.83
N ARG A 243 5.09 -20.09 18.45
CA ARG A 243 6.08 -20.11 17.35
C ARG A 243 7.22 -21.09 17.58
N LYS A 244 7.70 -21.26 18.83
CA LYS A 244 8.76 -22.23 19.15
C LYS A 244 8.29 -23.66 18.86
N THR A 245 7.12 -24.05 19.36
CA THR A 245 6.54 -25.38 19.12
C THR A 245 6.20 -25.58 17.63
N LEU A 246 5.91 -24.51 16.88
CA LEU A 246 5.68 -24.58 15.43
C LEU A 246 6.96 -24.89 14.66
N ALA A 247 8.08 -24.25 15.01
CA ALA A 247 9.39 -24.59 14.45
C ALA A 247 9.81 -26.03 14.80
N GLU A 248 9.59 -26.46 16.04
CA GLU A 248 9.85 -27.84 16.48
C GLU A 248 8.98 -28.88 15.72
N TYR A 249 7.72 -28.53 15.39
CA TYR A 249 6.80 -29.36 14.59
C TYR A 249 7.27 -29.48 13.13
N CYS A 250 7.58 -28.35 12.48
CA CYS A 250 8.07 -28.35 11.09
C CYS A 250 9.39 -29.12 10.96
N ALA A 251 10.30 -28.98 11.93
CA ALA A 251 11.54 -29.75 11.97
C ALA A 251 11.31 -31.27 12.15
N ALA A 252 10.27 -31.68 12.88
CA ALA A 252 9.91 -33.09 13.05
C ALA A 252 9.29 -33.73 11.78
N LEU A 253 8.90 -32.92 10.79
CA LEU A 253 8.39 -33.37 9.48
C LEU A 253 9.48 -33.36 8.38
N GLU A 254 10.73 -33.04 8.72
CA GLU A 254 11.87 -32.96 7.78
C GLU A 254 11.67 -32.04 6.55
N GLY A 255 10.64 -31.20 6.53
CA GLY A 255 10.29 -30.34 5.38
C GLY A 255 9.77 -31.09 4.14
N LYS A 256 9.54 -32.40 4.22
CA LYS A 256 9.34 -33.26 3.03
C LYS A 256 7.93 -33.16 2.42
N ASN A 257 7.82 -32.39 1.34
CA ASN A 257 6.87 -32.72 0.28
C ASN A 257 7.31 -34.02 -0.41
N ILE A 258 6.37 -34.92 -0.71
CA ILE A 258 6.62 -36.25 -1.32
C ILE A 258 7.27 -36.20 -2.72
N ILE A 259 7.31 -35.00 -3.34
CA ILE A 259 7.80 -34.76 -4.71
C ILE A 259 9.33 -34.89 -4.85
N SER A 260 10.12 -34.62 -3.80
CA SER A 260 11.59 -34.48 -3.92
C SER A 260 12.37 -35.79 -4.11
N ALA A 261 11.71 -36.95 -4.17
CA ALA A 261 12.35 -38.26 -4.30
C ALA A 261 12.65 -38.70 -5.75
N PHE A 262 12.26 -37.93 -6.77
CA PHE A 262 12.21 -38.38 -8.18
C PHE A 262 12.89 -37.46 -9.21
N LEU A 263 13.81 -36.59 -8.78
CA LEU A 263 14.51 -35.65 -9.70
C LEU A 263 16.02 -35.94 -9.77
N SER A 264 16.56 -35.84 -10.99
CA SER A 264 17.89 -36.35 -11.36
C SER A 264 19.05 -35.58 -10.72
N PRO A 265 20.26 -36.18 -10.61
CA PRO A 265 21.38 -35.54 -9.94
C PRO A 265 21.90 -34.30 -10.71
N GLY A 266 21.63 -33.11 -10.18
CA GLY A 266 22.20 -31.85 -10.71
C GLY A 266 21.41 -30.60 -10.32
N GLU A 267 20.08 -30.65 -10.39
CA GLU A 267 19.22 -29.48 -10.20
C GLU A 267 18.42 -29.57 -8.90
N ASN A 268 18.48 -28.54 -8.05
CA ASN A 268 17.74 -28.50 -6.80
C ASN A 268 16.33 -27.87 -7.01
N PRO A 269 15.23 -28.65 -6.90
CA PRO A 269 13.88 -28.16 -7.15
C PRO A 269 13.37 -27.20 -6.06
N GLU A 270 13.91 -27.28 -4.84
CA GLU A 270 13.50 -26.45 -3.70
C GLU A 270 13.95 -24.99 -3.86
N ARG A 271 14.90 -24.71 -4.77
CA ARG A 271 15.21 -23.33 -5.19
C ARG A 271 14.10 -22.70 -6.05
N LEU A 272 13.28 -23.50 -6.72
CA LEU A 272 12.18 -23.07 -7.59
C LEU A 272 10.81 -23.16 -6.91
N ALA A 273 10.61 -24.11 -5.99
CA ALA A 273 9.35 -24.32 -5.27
C ALA A 273 9.05 -23.27 -4.18
N ALA A 274 9.91 -22.27 -4.00
CA ALA A 274 9.71 -21.17 -3.08
C ALA A 274 8.89 -20.03 -3.71
N PRO A 275 8.03 -19.33 -2.94
CA PRO A 275 7.46 -18.08 -3.43
C PRO A 275 8.61 -17.10 -3.73
N ALA A 276 8.60 -16.56 -4.95
CA ALA A 276 9.49 -15.46 -5.32
C ALA A 276 9.30 -14.30 -4.34
N LYS A 277 10.39 -13.66 -3.96
CA LYS A 277 10.37 -12.47 -3.10
C LYS A 277 10.70 -11.25 -3.94
N ILE A 278 10.06 -10.11 -3.64
CA ILE A 278 10.40 -8.82 -4.24
C ILE A 278 10.85 -7.84 -3.16
N VAL A 279 11.97 -7.19 -3.43
CA VAL A 279 12.47 -6.03 -2.68
C VAL A 279 12.40 -4.82 -3.62
N PHE A 280 11.41 -3.96 -3.36
CA PHE A 280 11.25 -2.67 -4.04
C PHE A 280 12.03 -1.60 -3.28
N ILE A 281 12.90 -0.88 -3.99
CA ILE A 281 13.61 0.29 -3.49
C ILE A 281 13.16 1.50 -4.33
N LEU A 282 12.40 2.41 -3.72
CA LEU A 282 12.04 3.69 -4.31
C LEU A 282 13.11 4.73 -3.94
N LEU A 283 13.68 5.37 -4.95
CA LEU A 283 14.59 6.50 -4.80
C LEU A 283 13.79 7.76 -5.13
N ASP A 284 13.32 8.49 -4.12
CA ASP A 284 12.39 9.63 -4.28
C ASP A 284 13.06 10.79 -5.05
N GLY A 285 12.39 11.32 -6.07
CA GLY A 285 12.87 12.46 -6.86
C GLY A 285 14.08 12.21 -7.76
N VAL A 286 14.34 10.97 -8.22
CA VAL A 286 15.50 10.62 -9.07
C VAL A 286 15.16 10.69 -10.56
N ARG A 287 15.78 11.66 -11.23
CA ARG A 287 15.56 12.04 -12.63
C ARG A 287 16.38 11.20 -13.60
N GLN A 288 15.76 10.80 -14.71
CA GLN A 288 16.31 9.75 -15.58
C GLN A 288 17.60 10.10 -16.35
N ASP A 289 17.80 11.32 -16.83
CA ASP A 289 19.06 11.73 -17.48
C ASP A 289 20.24 11.80 -16.49
N VAL A 290 19.99 12.33 -15.28
CA VAL A 290 21.01 12.41 -14.21
C VAL A 290 21.37 11.01 -13.74
N PHE A 291 20.37 10.15 -13.55
CA PHE A 291 20.57 8.74 -13.25
C PHE A 291 21.40 8.03 -14.33
N GLN A 292 21.00 8.13 -15.60
CA GLN A 292 21.71 7.54 -16.73
C GLN A 292 23.15 8.05 -16.82
N LYS A 293 23.37 9.36 -16.69
CA LYS A 293 24.71 9.97 -16.67
C LYS A 293 25.58 9.42 -15.55
N LEU A 294 25.06 9.31 -14.32
CA LEU A 294 25.81 8.78 -13.18
C LEU A 294 26.09 7.26 -13.34
N LEU A 295 25.21 6.53 -14.02
CA LEU A 295 25.39 5.12 -14.38
C LEU A 295 26.52 4.94 -15.42
N ASP A 296 26.54 5.78 -16.46
CA ASP A 296 27.53 5.76 -17.54
C ASP A 296 28.91 6.29 -17.08
N GLU A 297 28.94 7.28 -16.18
CA GLU A 297 30.15 7.73 -15.47
C GLU A 297 30.66 6.70 -14.44
N GLY A 298 30.01 5.54 -14.29
CA GLY A 298 30.41 4.46 -13.38
C GLY A 298 30.23 4.77 -11.89
N LYS A 299 29.48 5.83 -11.55
CA LYS A 299 29.30 6.33 -10.18
C LYS A 299 28.18 5.63 -9.40
N LEU A 300 27.38 4.80 -10.07
CA LEU A 300 26.33 3.96 -9.45
C LEU A 300 26.65 2.46 -9.61
N PRO A 301 27.77 1.95 -9.05
CA PRO A 301 28.22 0.58 -9.29
C PRO A 301 27.28 -0.51 -8.77
N ASN A 302 26.57 -0.29 -7.65
CA ASN A 302 25.68 -1.30 -7.08
C ASN A 302 24.39 -1.42 -7.90
N ILE A 303 23.78 -0.30 -8.26
CA ILE A 303 22.60 -0.24 -9.13
C ILE A 303 22.97 -0.73 -10.54
N LYS A 304 24.18 -0.43 -11.04
CA LYS A 304 24.68 -1.00 -12.30
C LYS A 304 24.81 -2.52 -12.26
N LYS A 305 25.36 -3.11 -11.18
CA LYS A 305 25.38 -4.58 -10.95
C LYS A 305 23.96 -5.17 -11.03
N ILE A 306 22.95 -4.48 -10.53
CA ILE A 306 21.54 -4.91 -10.58
C ILE A 306 20.96 -4.81 -12.00
N ALA A 307 21.17 -3.68 -12.68
CA ALA A 307 20.64 -3.38 -14.01
C ALA A 307 21.24 -4.27 -15.11
N ASP A 308 22.57 -4.42 -15.13
CA ASP A 308 23.29 -5.25 -16.12
C ASP A 308 22.85 -6.73 -16.03
N ASN A 309 22.48 -7.20 -14.83
CA ASN A 309 21.97 -8.55 -14.58
C ASN A 309 20.43 -8.68 -14.73
N GLY A 310 19.75 -7.65 -15.20
CA GLY A 310 18.29 -7.52 -15.15
C GLY A 310 17.63 -7.00 -16.43
N VAL A 311 16.55 -6.26 -16.23
CA VAL A 311 15.78 -5.52 -17.23
C VAL A 311 15.83 -4.03 -16.86
N TYR A 312 16.22 -3.19 -17.80
CA TYR A 312 16.25 -1.73 -17.63
C TYR A 312 15.26 -1.06 -18.59
N ILE A 313 14.42 -0.17 -18.06
CA ILE A 313 13.53 0.67 -18.88
C ILE A 313 14.21 2.01 -19.13
N ARG A 314 14.44 2.39 -20.40
CA ARG A 314 15.13 3.66 -20.73
C ARG A 314 14.28 4.90 -20.44
N ASN A 315 12.98 4.83 -20.72
CA ASN A 315 12.03 5.89 -20.41
C ASN A 315 10.91 5.31 -19.54
N GLY A 316 11.14 5.20 -18.22
CA GLY A 316 10.06 4.99 -17.26
C GLY A 316 9.22 6.26 -17.15
N VAL A 317 7.91 6.18 -17.35
CA VAL A 317 7.01 7.34 -17.35
C VAL A 317 6.10 7.29 -16.12
N SER A 318 6.18 8.30 -15.26
CA SER A 318 5.32 8.42 -14.08
C SER A 318 3.93 8.98 -14.40
N VAL A 319 3.08 9.07 -13.38
CA VAL A 319 1.73 9.67 -13.48
C VAL A 319 1.80 11.20 -13.44
N LEU A 320 0.72 11.86 -13.87
CA LEU A 320 0.56 13.32 -13.76
C LEU A 320 -0.47 13.66 -12.66
N PRO A 321 -0.14 14.45 -11.61
CA PRO A 321 1.18 15.00 -11.30
C PRO A 321 2.12 13.97 -10.67
N SER A 322 3.37 13.97 -11.13
CA SER A 322 4.45 13.10 -10.64
C SER A 322 4.95 13.57 -9.26
N THR A 323 4.27 13.13 -8.20
CA THR A 323 4.50 13.63 -6.83
C THR A 323 4.42 12.55 -5.77
N THR A 324 5.34 12.60 -4.80
CA THR A 324 5.38 11.78 -3.58
C THR A 324 4.00 11.60 -2.96
N GLY A 325 3.63 10.38 -2.56
CA GLY A 325 2.27 10.05 -2.13
C GLY A 325 1.42 9.51 -3.29
N PRO A 326 0.75 10.33 -4.12
CA PRO A 326 -0.02 9.87 -5.28
C PRO A 326 0.76 8.93 -6.21
N ALA A 327 2.02 9.25 -6.52
CA ALA A 327 2.86 8.45 -7.41
C ALA A 327 3.30 7.08 -6.82
N TYR A 328 2.86 6.74 -5.60
CA TYR A 328 3.02 5.39 -5.03
C TYR A 328 1.90 4.44 -5.50
N ALA A 329 0.69 4.94 -5.79
CA ALA A 329 -0.43 4.13 -6.27
C ALA A 329 -0.12 3.35 -7.57
N PRO A 330 0.66 3.89 -8.54
CA PRO A 330 1.22 3.12 -9.63
C PRO A 330 1.96 1.84 -9.21
N PHE A 331 2.81 1.91 -8.19
CA PHE A 331 3.64 0.79 -7.75
C PHE A 331 2.91 -0.22 -6.84
N VAL A 332 2.00 0.25 -5.98
CA VAL A 332 1.32 -0.60 -4.98
C VAL A 332 -0.15 -0.91 -5.28
N MET A 333 -0.74 -0.33 -6.33
CA MET A 333 -2.11 -0.61 -6.80
C MET A 333 -2.26 -0.72 -8.34
N GLY A 334 -1.27 -0.26 -9.13
CA GLY A 334 -1.34 -0.27 -10.59
C GLY A 334 -2.34 0.73 -11.18
N LEU A 335 -2.56 1.85 -10.49
CA LEU A 335 -3.59 2.84 -10.81
C LEU A 335 -3.02 4.23 -11.10
N GLY A 336 -3.68 4.94 -12.02
CA GLY A 336 -3.51 6.37 -12.25
C GLY A 336 -4.34 7.26 -11.31
N PRO A 337 -4.15 8.59 -11.38
CA PRO A 337 -4.96 9.60 -10.70
C PRO A 337 -6.48 9.38 -10.70
N ALA A 338 -7.07 8.93 -11.83
CA ALA A 338 -8.52 8.76 -11.95
C ALA A 338 -9.06 7.67 -11.03
N LYS A 339 -8.48 6.47 -11.11
CA LYS A 339 -8.96 5.29 -10.37
C LYS A 339 -8.47 5.27 -8.92
N SER A 340 -7.25 5.75 -8.66
CA SER A 340 -6.69 5.79 -7.30
C SER A 340 -7.39 6.80 -6.38
N LYS A 341 -7.98 7.86 -6.96
CA LYS A 341 -8.49 9.08 -6.31
C LYS A 341 -7.39 9.98 -5.71
N LEU A 342 -6.13 9.61 -5.88
CA LEU A 342 -4.96 10.38 -5.47
C LEU A 342 -4.46 11.19 -6.67
N SER A 343 -5.00 12.39 -6.85
CA SER A 343 -4.69 13.26 -8.01
C SER A 343 -3.70 14.39 -7.70
N GLY A 344 -3.16 14.44 -6.48
CA GLY A 344 -2.12 15.39 -6.07
C GLY A 344 -1.76 15.24 -4.59
N ILE A 345 -0.54 15.64 -4.19
CA ILE A 345 -0.11 15.65 -2.77
C ILE A 345 -0.93 16.68 -1.96
N ARG A 346 -1.45 17.69 -2.64
CA ARG A 346 -2.60 18.49 -2.21
C ARG A 346 -3.72 18.26 -3.24
N LEU A 347 -4.96 18.06 -2.79
CA LEU A 347 -6.11 17.91 -3.70
C LEU A 347 -7.42 18.37 -3.06
N PHE A 348 -8.44 18.53 -3.89
CA PHE A 348 -9.82 18.77 -3.49
C PHE A 348 -10.75 17.77 -4.19
N ASP A 349 -11.43 16.92 -3.42
CA ASP A 349 -12.52 16.10 -3.95
C ASP A 349 -13.78 16.94 -4.06
N ARG A 350 -14.19 17.26 -5.29
CA ARG A 350 -15.39 18.03 -5.60
C ARG A 350 -16.71 17.34 -5.21
N VAL A 351 -16.71 16.01 -5.05
CA VAL A 351 -17.93 15.22 -4.78
C VAL A 351 -18.26 15.22 -3.29
N THR A 352 -17.27 14.95 -2.42
CA THR A 352 -17.46 15.11 -0.95
C THR A 352 -17.25 16.55 -0.48
N GLY A 353 -16.70 17.42 -1.33
CA GLY A 353 -16.36 18.81 -1.00
C GLY A 353 -15.12 18.92 -0.09
N THR A 354 -14.22 17.95 -0.15
CA THR A 354 -13.17 17.73 0.86
C THR A 354 -11.78 18.13 0.35
N TYR A 355 -11.08 19.00 1.09
CA TYR A 355 -9.67 19.33 0.83
C TYR A 355 -8.69 18.40 1.59
N ARG A 356 -7.51 18.13 1.02
CA ARG A 356 -6.45 17.27 1.58
C ARG A 356 -5.04 17.84 1.39
N VAL A 357 -4.19 17.66 2.40
CA VAL A 357 -2.76 18.01 2.42
C VAL A 357 -1.93 16.79 2.88
N TYR A 358 -1.66 15.86 1.97
CA TYR A 358 -0.92 14.62 2.27
C TYR A 358 0.55 14.87 2.61
N CYS A 359 1.11 16.05 2.30
CA CYS A 359 2.45 16.45 2.77
C CYS A 359 2.45 16.96 4.22
N GLY A 360 1.30 17.00 4.88
CA GLY A 360 1.09 17.41 6.27
C GLY A 360 0.37 16.35 7.09
N THR A 361 -0.47 16.78 8.03
CA THR A 361 -1.20 15.89 8.96
C THR A 361 -2.23 14.98 8.26
N ASP A 362 -2.78 15.38 7.11
CA ASP A 362 -3.72 14.54 6.36
C ASP A 362 -3.03 13.31 5.71
N ASN A 363 -1.69 13.16 5.77
CA ASN A 363 -1.00 11.94 5.33
C ASN A 363 -1.61 10.67 5.95
N ALA A 364 -2.02 10.74 7.22
CA ALA A 364 -2.69 9.65 7.93
C ALA A 364 -4.05 9.24 7.32
N LYS A 365 -4.54 9.96 6.30
CA LYS A 365 -5.75 9.66 5.53
C LYS A 365 -5.52 9.14 4.12
N ILE A 366 -4.29 9.11 3.59
CA ILE A 366 -4.03 8.66 2.22
C ILE A 366 -4.54 7.23 1.94
N ASN A 367 -4.39 6.32 2.91
CA ASN A 367 -4.93 4.95 2.85
C ASN A 367 -6.46 4.86 3.04
N ASP A 368 -7.08 5.88 3.65
CA ASP A 368 -8.52 5.98 3.90
C ASP A 368 -9.27 6.57 2.70
N ASP A 369 -8.62 7.49 1.97
CA ASP A 369 -9.16 8.18 0.80
C ASP A 369 -8.86 7.45 -0.52
N ALA A 370 -7.71 6.77 -0.61
CA ALA A 370 -7.36 5.95 -1.77
C ALA A 370 -8.40 4.86 -2.02
N ALA A 371 -8.68 4.59 -3.29
CA ALA A 371 -9.73 3.67 -3.73
C ALA A 371 -9.72 2.32 -2.99
N LYS A 372 -10.89 1.90 -2.51
CA LYS A 372 -11.12 0.70 -1.71
C LYS A 372 -11.71 -0.43 -2.55
N GLU A 373 -12.25 -0.09 -3.71
CA GLU A 373 -12.64 -1.00 -4.78
C GLU A 373 -11.45 -1.70 -5.47
N PHE A 374 -10.24 -1.14 -5.35
CA PHE A 374 -9.00 -1.74 -5.85
C PHE A 374 -8.08 -2.12 -4.67
N PRO A 375 -7.58 -3.37 -4.59
CA PRO A 375 -6.71 -3.80 -3.50
C PRO A 375 -5.25 -3.38 -3.72
N THR A 376 -4.53 -3.13 -2.64
CA THR A 376 -3.07 -2.94 -2.70
C THR A 376 -2.33 -4.28 -2.90
N ILE A 377 -1.05 -4.22 -3.27
CA ILE A 377 -0.15 -5.40 -3.29
C ILE A 377 -0.07 -6.07 -1.91
N TYR A 378 -0.24 -5.31 -0.82
CA TYR A 378 -0.23 -5.86 0.53
C TYR A 378 -1.52 -6.63 0.85
N GLU A 379 -2.68 -6.13 0.40
CA GLU A 379 -3.98 -6.79 0.57
C GLU A 379 -4.03 -8.10 -0.25
N LEU A 380 -3.49 -8.10 -1.47
CA LEU A 380 -3.29 -9.28 -2.33
C LEU A 380 -2.25 -10.28 -1.77
N LEU A 381 -1.47 -9.89 -0.77
CA LEU A 381 -0.47 -10.72 -0.08
C LEU A 381 -0.78 -10.87 1.42
N SER A 382 -2.03 -10.68 1.82
CA SER A 382 -2.48 -10.72 3.22
C SER A 382 -2.29 -12.08 3.93
N ASP A 383 -2.05 -13.16 3.18
CA ASP A 383 -1.66 -14.47 3.71
C ASP A 383 -0.14 -14.64 3.89
N LYS A 384 0.67 -13.62 3.52
CA LYS A 384 2.15 -13.64 3.55
C LYS A 384 2.72 -12.59 4.52
N SER A 385 4.01 -12.72 4.81
CA SER A 385 4.79 -11.62 5.41
C SER A 385 5.04 -10.56 4.35
N THR A 386 4.67 -9.31 4.65
CA THR A 386 4.98 -8.11 3.86
C THR A 386 5.54 -7.00 4.76
N LEU A 387 6.40 -6.15 4.19
CA LEU A 387 7.07 -5.06 4.89
C LEU A 387 7.00 -3.77 4.08
N THR A 388 6.79 -2.65 4.77
CA THR A 388 7.12 -1.32 4.24
C THR A 388 7.98 -0.55 5.24
N VAL A 389 8.93 0.23 4.72
CA VAL A 389 9.64 1.28 5.44
C VAL A 389 9.44 2.59 4.69
N PHE A 390 8.82 3.55 5.37
CA PHE A 390 8.48 4.90 4.88
C PHE A 390 7.48 4.99 3.70
N GLY A 391 6.98 3.88 3.14
CA GLY A 391 5.92 3.94 2.12
C GLY A 391 4.63 4.59 2.65
N MET A 392 4.08 5.56 1.89
CA MET A 392 2.88 6.32 2.30
C MET A 392 1.56 5.55 2.08
N VAL A 393 1.46 4.78 0.99
CA VAL A 393 0.32 3.90 0.72
C VAL A 393 0.69 2.48 1.18
N ASP A 394 0.17 2.07 2.33
CA ASP A 394 0.52 0.83 3.03
C ASP A 394 -0.70 0.03 3.57
N ARG A 395 -1.92 0.38 3.14
CA ARG A 395 -3.15 -0.34 3.48
C ARG A 395 -2.98 -1.86 3.24
N GLY A 396 -3.16 -2.64 4.30
CA GLY A 396 -3.00 -4.11 4.30
C GLY A 396 -1.61 -4.66 4.63
N VAL A 397 -0.59 -3.82 4.86
CA VAL A 397 0.78 -4.30 5.16
C VAL A 397 0.85 -5.07 6.48
N ALA A 398 1.54 -6.21 6.48
CA ALA A 398 1.72 -7.03 7.68
C ALA A 398 2.67 -6.37 8.70
N LYS A 399 3.57 -5.49 8.23
CA LYS A 399 4.52 -4.74 9.05
C LYS A 399 4.93 -3.42 8.41
N SER A 400 4.63 -2.31 9.07
CA SER A 400 5.10 -0.95 8.71
C SER A 400 6.15 -0.47 9.71
N GLY A 401 7.17 0.26 9.26
CA GLY A 401 8.29 0.67 10.12
C GLY A 401 8.95 1.99 9.72
N VAL A 402 8.92 2.97 10.62
CA VAL A 402 9.67 4.23 10.48
C VAL A 402 10.41 4.55 11.78
N PRO A 403 11.71 4.92 11.74
CA PRO A 403 12.46 5.40 12.90
C PRO A 403 12.17 6.90 13.12
N TRP A 404 10.95 7.24 13.54
CA TRP A 404 10.44 8.62 13.55
C TRP A 404 11.31 9.63 14.30
N ILE A 405 11.99 9.22 15.38
CA ILE A 405 12.90 10.11 16.14
C ILE A 405 14.11 10.49 15.29
N GLN A 406 14.73 9.51 14.63
CA GLN A 406 15.87 9.72 13.72
C GLN A 406 15.45 10.52 12.50
N VAL A 407 14.29 10.22 11.89
CA VAL A 407 13.74 11.00 10.76
C VAL A 407 13.53 12.46 11.16
N ALA A 408 12.86 12.73 12.28
CA ALA A 408 12.58 14.09 12.73
C ALA A 408 13.86 14.87 13.06
N TYR A 409 14.82 14.23 13.75
CA TYR A 409 16.12 14.83 14.06
C TYR A 409 16.93 15.13 12.79
N ASN A 410 17.08 14.15 11.89
CA ASN A 410 17.86 14.29 10.68
C ASN A 410 17.22 15.28 9.68
N LYS A 411 15.88 15.33 9.55
CA LYS A 411 15.20 16.38 8.76
C LYS A 411 15.39 17.77 9.37
N LEU A 412 15.41 17.90 10.71
CA LEU A 412 15.69 19.17 11.40
C LEU A 412 17.14 19.64 11.19
N THR A 413 18.11 18.73 11.13
CA THR A 413 19.52 19.04 10.84
C THR A 413 19.86 19.08 9.35
N LYS A 414 18.89 18.84 8.45
CA LYS A 414 19.05 18.64 7.00
C LYS A 414 20.05 17.55 6.59
N ASP A 415 20.23 16.53 7.44
CA ASP A 415 21.12 15.39 7.20
C ASP A 415 20.33 14.24 6.55
N TYR A 416 19.91 14.44 5.31
CA TYR A 416 19.01 13.52 4.61
C TYR A 416 19.68 12.15 4.34
N ASN A 417 20.98 12.13 4.00
CA ASN A 417 21.76 10.89 3.89
C ASN A 417 21.70 10.02 5.18
N LYS A 418 21.74 10.64 6.36
CA LYS A 418 21.62 9.93 7.64
C LYS A 418 20.19 9.55 8.00
N MET A 419 19.20 10.28 7.52
CA MET A 419 17.79 9.85 7.57
C MET A 419 17.62 8.54 6.82
N ASP A 420 18.04 8.47 5.57
CA ASP A 420 17.87 7.29 4.71
C ASP A 420 18.77 6.13 5.15
N SER A 421 19.96 6.41 5.69
CA SER A 421 20.76 5.42 6.44
C SER A 421 19.97 4.79 7.58
N SER A 422 19.18 5.59 8.32
CA SER A 422 18.35 5.11 9.43
C SER A 422 17.13 4.31 8.93
N LEU A 423 16.60 4.63 7.74
CA LEU A 423 15.56 3.84 7.08
C LEU A 423 16.09 2.46 6.68
N VAL A 424 17.28 2.41 6.07
CA VAL A 424 17.96 1.14 5.74
C VAL A 424 18.29 0.34 6.99
N ASP A 425 18.86 0.95 8.03
CA ASP A 425 19.11 0.27 9.32
C ASP A 425 17.84 -0.35 9.90
N ARG A 426 16.69 0.33 9.76
CA ARG A 426 15.40 -0.21 10.16
C ARG A 426 14.97 -1.37 9.26
N PHE A 427 15.06 -1.22 7.93
CA PHE A 427 14.65 -2.22 6.94
C PHE A 427 15.43 -3.53 7.07
N LEU A 428 16.77 -3.44 7.13
CA LEU A 428 17.67 -4.58 7.36
C LEU A 428 17.35 -5.28 8.68
N LYS A 429 17.11 -4.53 9.76
CA LYS A 429 16.73 -5.09 11.06
C LYS A 429 15.42 -5.89 11.01
N GLU A 430 14.46 -5.49 10.20
CA GLU A 430 13.24 -6.28 10.01
C GLU A 430 13.49 -7.51 9.12
N MET A 431 14.33 -7.40 8.08
CA MET A 431 14.74 -8.50 7.20
C MET A 431 15.59 -9.58 7.89
N SER A 432 16.37 -9.25 8.92
CA SER A 432 17.14 -10.21 9.73
C SER A 432 16.29 -11.32 10.38
N ASN A 433 14.96 -11.20 10.38
CA ASN A 433 14.02 -12.21 10.88
C ASN A 433 13.43 -13.08 9.76
N GLY A 434 14.02 -13.04 8.56
CA GLY A 434 13.58 -13.69 7.33
C GLY A 434 12.95 -12.69 6.35
N ILE A 435 13.42 -12.68 5.09
CA ILE A 435 12.97 -11.69 4.10
C ILE A 435 11.48 -11.90 3.79
N PRO A 436 10.62 -10.84 3.86
CA PRO A 436 9.22 -10.88 3.45
C PRO A 436 9.01 -11.23 1.97
N VAL A 437 7.79 -11.62 1.59
CA VAL A 437 7.44 -11.93 0.17
C VAL A 437 7.41 -10.65 -0.68
N PHE A 438 6.92 -9.55 -0.12
CA PHE A 438 7.07 -8.21 -0.68
C PHE A 438 7.61 -7.27 0.40
N SER A 439 8.71 -6.58 0.09
CA SER A 439 9.33 -5.57 0.94
C SER A 439 9.48 -4.29 0.15
N PHE A 440 8.96 -3.18 0.67
CA PHE A 440 9.09 -1.85 0.08
C PHE A 440 9.91 -0.94 1.00
N ILE A 441 10.83 -0.16 0.43
CA ILE A 441 11.48 0.95 1.12
C ILE A 441 11.48 2.18 0.21
N SER A 442 11.20 3.35 0.77
CA SER A 442 11.46 4.64 0.11
C SER A 442 12.63 5.36 0.79
N LEU A 443 13.46 5.99 -0.03
CA LEU A 443 14.68 6.70 0.36
C LEU A 443 14.62 8.12 -0.25
N HIS A 444 14.74 9.15 0.58
CA HIS A 444 14.27 10.52 0.27
C HIS A 444 15.38 11.56 0.14
N SER A 445 16.65 11.17 0.18
CA SER A 445 17.77 12.11 0.09
C SER A 445 17.83 12.85 -1.25
N PRO A 446 17.58 12.22 -2.43
CA PRO A 446 17.62 12.94 -3.70
C PRO A 446 16.55 14.04 -3.78
N ASP A 447 15.26 13.75 -3.54
CA ASP A 447 14.22 14.80 -3.40
C ASP A 447 14.60 15.89 -2.38
N SER A 448 14.95 15.50 -1.15
CA SER A 448 15.19 16.46 -0.07
C SER A 448 16.35 17.43 -0.35
N ASN A 449 17.38 16.95 -1.05
CA ASN A 449 18.47 17.78 -1.56
C ASN A 449 18.03 18.56 -2.82
N GLY A 450 17.27 17.94 -3.71
CA GLY A 450 16.71 18.55 -4.92
C GLY A 450 15.88 19.80 -4.62
N HIS A 451 14.90 19.68 -3.72
CA HIS A 451 14.15 20.81 -3.17
C HIS A 451 15.06 21.91 -2.56
N SER A 452 16.13 21.52 -1.86
CA SER A 452 17.04 22.45 -1.14
C SER A 452 18.11 23.13 -2.01
N TYR A 453 18.54 22.50 -3.11
CA TYR A 453 19.73 22.86 -3.88
C TYR A 453 19.49 22.93 -5.40
N GLY A 454 18.36 22.42 -5.91
CA GLY A 454 18.11 22.15 -7.33
C GLY A 454 18.78 20.84 -7.79
N ALA A 455 18.70 20.53 -9.09
CA ALA A 455 19.34 19.36 -9.72
C ALA A 455 20.88 19.52 -9.86
N ASN A 456 21.55 19.94 -8.78
CA ASN A 456 22.95 20.37 -8.73
C ASN A 456 23.87 19.29 -8.11
N CYS A 457 25.08 19.68 -7.68
CA CYS A 457 26.08 18.78 -7.12
C CYS A 457 25.58 17.97 -5.92
N GLU A 458 24.89 18.60 -4.98
CA GLU A 458 24.34 17.99 -3.76
C GLU A 458 23.30 16.91 -4.09
N TYR A 459 22.44 17.18 -5.07
CA TYR A 459 21.47 16.23 -5.61
C TYR A 459 22.16 15.02 -6.27
N CYS A 460 23.21 15.26 -7.07
CA CYS A 460 23.99 14.18 -7.67
C CYS A 460 24.72 13.32 -6.61
N GLN A 461 25.26 13.95 -5.56
CA GLN A 461 25.89 13.24 -4.44
C GLN A 461 24.88 12.44 -3.60
N ALA A 462 23.63 12.90 -3.47
CA ALA A 462 22.56 12.12 -2.86
C ALA A 462 22.27 10.84 -3.65
N ILE A 463 22.18 10.89 -4.99
CA ILE A 463 21.97 9.69 -5.82
C ILE A 463 23.15 8.69 -5.71
N ILE A 464 24.39 9.19 -5.67
CA ILE A 464 25.59 8.36 -5.45
C ILE A 464 25.58 7.75 -4.04
N PHE A 465 25.08 8.47 -3.04
CA PHE A 465 24.92 7.96 -1.69
C PHE A 465 23.85 6.86 -1.62
N GLU A 466 22.72 7.02 -2.34
CA GLU A 466 21.68 5.99 -2.44
C GLU A 466 22.19 4.70 -3.11
N ASP A 467 23.10 4.75 -4.08
CA ASP A 467 23.75 3.54 -4.61
C ASP A 467 24.46 2.73 -3.52
N SER A 468 25.13 3.40 -2.58
CA SER A 468 25.76 2.74 -1.44
C SER A 468 24.74 2.10 -0.48
N LEU A 469 23.56 2.73 -0.32
CA LEU A 469 22.45 2.19 0.47
C LEU A 469 21.80 0.98 -0.22
N VAL A 470 21.64 1.01 -1.55
CA VAL A 470 21.23 -0.14 -2.37
C VAL A 470 22.24 -1.28 -2.22
N GLY A 471 23.55 -0.99 -2.26
CA GLY A 471 24.62 -1.97 -2.01
C GLY A 471 24.44 -2.68 -0.67
N ARG A 472 24.26 -1.93 0.43
CA ARG A 472 24.00 -2.49 1.78
C ARG A 472 22.77 -3.42 1.83
N ILE A 473 21.73 -3.14 1.05
CA ILE A 473 20.54 -3.99 0.94
C ILE A 473 20.86 -5.27 0.17
N VAL A 474 21.58 -5.18 -0.96
CA VAL A 474 22.03 -6.36 -1.73
C VAL A 474 22.94 -7.24 -0.88
N ASP A 475 23.94 -6.69 -0.20
CA ASP A 475 24.91 -7.42 0.61
C ASP A 475 24.24 -8.20 1.74
N HIS A 476 23.26 -7.60 2.43
CA HIS A 476 22.47 -8.30 3.45
C HIS A 476 21.69 -9.50 2.87
N ILE A 477 21.18 -9.36 1.66
CA ILE A 477 20.39 -10.40 0.98
C ILE A 477 21.31 -11.48 0.39
N GLU A 478 22.50 -11.14 -0.09
CA GLU A 478 23.55 -12.10 -0.47
C GLU A 478 24.05 -12.87 0.76
N ALA A 479 24.33 -12.18 1.88
CA ALA A 479 24.74 -12.80 3.15
C ALA A 479 23.65 -13.69 3.79
N SER A 480 22.37 -13.42 3.55
CA SER A 480 21.26 -14.29 3.98
C SER A 480 21.19 -15.63 3.24
N GLY A 481 21.90 -15.78 2.12
CA GLY A 481 21.79 -16.92 1.20
C GLY A 481 20.53 -16.92 0.32
N GLU A 482 19.57 -16.02 0.54
CA GLU A 482 18.30 -15.99 -0.22
C GLU A 482 18.38 -15.26 -1.57
N ARG A 483 19.53 -14.69 -1.97
CA ARG A 483 19.70 -13.93 -3.23
C ARG A 483 19.11 -14.59 -4.48
N GLY A 484 19.17 -15.92 -4.60
CA GLY A 484 18.60 -16.67 -5.73
C GLY A 484 17.07 -16.75 -5.76
N ARG A 485 16.38 -16.33 -4.69
CA ARG A 485 14.92 -16.29 -4.53
C ARG A 485 14.36 -14.86 -4.44
N VAL A 486 15.24 -13.86 -4.30
CA VAL A 486 14.88 -12.44 -4.24
C VAL A 486 15.09 -11.78 -5.60
N SER A 487 14.05 -11.12 -6.08
CA SER A 487 14.12 -10.16 -7.16
C SER A 487 14.13 -8.74 -6.60
N PHE A 488 14.87 -7.85 -7.25
CA PHE A 488 14.91 -6.43 -6.95
C PHE A 488 14.05 -5.66 -7.96
N VAL A 489 13.38 -4.63 -7.47
CA VAL A 489 12.79 -3.56 -8.29
C VAL A 489 13.35 -2.25 -7.78
N ILE A 490 13.88 -1.42 -8.67
CA ILE A 490 14.35 -0.07 -8.35
C ILE A 490 13.62 0.90 -9.27
N SER A 491 13.05 1.96 -8.69
CA SER A 491 12.37 3.01 -9.43
C SER A 491 12.53 4.35 -8.74
N SER A 492 12.21 5.44 -9.44
CA SER A 492 11.73 6.67 -8.81
C SER A 492 10.24 6.87 -9.06
N ASP A 493 9.59 7.72 -8.29
CA ASP A 493 8.21 8.16 -8.45
C ASP A 493 8.09 9.49 -9.21
N HIS A 494 9.15 10.31 -9.23
CA HIS A 494 9.26 11.50 -10.09
C HIS A 494 10.70 11.96 -10.35
N GLY A 495 10.88 12.81 -11.35
CA GLY A 495 12.12 13.56 -11.56
C GLY A 495 12.19 14.84 -10.72
N LEU A 496 13.02 15.78 -11.18
CA LEU A 496 13.22 17.11 -10.58
C LEU A 496 13.71 18.14 -11.63
N ALA A 497 12.99 19.26 -11.76
CA ALA A 497 13.48 20.46 -12.43
C ALA A 497 14.10 21.44 -11.43
N SER A 498 15.19 22.12 -11.81
CA SER A 498 15.67 23.28 -11.06
C SER A 498 14.78 24.51 -11.34
N THR A 499 14.65 25.40 -10.36
CA THR A 499 13.96 26.68 -10.52
C THR A 499 14.70 27.82 -9.82
N THR A 500 14.66 29.01 -10.41
CA THR A 500 15.17 30.27 -9.83
C THR A 500 14.11 31.37 -9.79
N ARG A 501 12.90 31.12 -10.31
CA ARG A 501 11.84 32.12 -10.50
C ARG A 501 10.52 31.59 -9.93
N SER A 502 9.64 32.47 -9.47
CA SER A 502 8.28 32.11 -9.07
C SER A 502 7.23 32.91 -9.83
N PHE A 503 6.06 32.29 -9.99
CA PHE A 503 4.82 32.91 -10.44
C PHE A 503 3.70 32.40 -9.54
N ASP A 504 3.33 33.17 -8.53
CA ASP A 504 2.37 32.72 -7.53
C ASP A 504 0.93 32.78 -8.08
N VAL A 505 0.37 31.61 -8.40
CA VAL A 505 -1.00 31.45 -8.92
C VAL A 505 -2.05 31.95 -7.91
N ASP A 506 -1.81 31.81 -6.61
CA ASP A 506 -2.73 32.27 -5.58
C ASP A 506 -2.71 33.81 -5.48
N ALA A 507 -1.52 34.41 -5.59
CA ALA A 507 -1.39 35.87 -5.71
C ALA A 507 -2.04 36.39 -7.00
N ALA A 508 -1.79 35.79 -8.16
CA ALA A 508 -2.37 36.23 -9.44
C ALA A 508 -3.91 36.17 -9.45
N LEU A 509 -4.49 35.12 -8.83
CA LEU A 509 -5.93 35.02 -8.60
C LEU A 509 -6.46 36.15 -7.72
N ALA A 510 -5.80 36.44 -6.60
CA ALA A 510 -6.24 37.44 -5.63
C ALA A 510 -5.94 38.90 -6.04
N GLU A 511 -4.87 39.14 -6.80
CA GLU A 511 -4.32 40.47 -7.06
C GLU A 511 -4.60 40.99 -8.47
N ASP A 512 -4.45 40.18 -9.51
CA ASP A 512 -4.75 40.59 -10.88
C ASP A 512 -6.24 40.35 -11.18
N LEU A 513 -6.68 39.10 -10.97
CA LEU A 513 -8.03 38.67 -11.28
C LEU A 513 -9.06 39.00 -10.20
N LYS A 514 -8.62 39.41 -9.00
CA LYS A 514 -9.48 39.72 -7.82
C LYS A 514 -10.53 38.63 -7.53
N MET A 515 -10.19 37.37 -7.80
CA MET A 515 -11.07 36.22 -7.64
C MET A 515 -11.23 35.83 -6.17
N ASN A 516 -12.42 35.33 -5.84
CA ASN A 516 -12.74 34.74 -4.54
C ASN A 516 -12.15 33.31 -4.43
N ALA A 517 -10.83 33.21 -4.35
CA ALA A 517 -10.10 31.93 -4.28
C ALA A 517 -9.93 31.42 -2.84
N TYR A 518 -9.79 30.11 -2.66
CA TYR A 518 -9.19 29.48 -1.48
C TYR A 518 -7.81 28.95 -1.88
N HIS A 519 -6.78 29.43 -1.20
CA HIS A 519 -5.38 29.27 -1.60
C HIS A 519 -4.78 27.93 -1.13
N SER A 520 -3.71 27.49 -1.78
CA SER A 520 -3.06 26.21 -1.50
C SER A 520 -2.40 26.21 -0.13
N ILE A 521 -2.77 25.25 0.73
CA ILE A 521 -2.30 25.20 2.12
C ILE A 521 -0.78 24.87 2.20
N PRO A 522 0.06 25.72 2.83
CA PRO A 522 1.51 25.47 3.00
C PRO A 522 1.84 24.18 3.78
N ARG A 523 2.98 23.55 3.47
CA ARG A 523 3.40 22.26 4.07
C ARG A 523 3.46 22.27 5.61
N ASN A 524 3.73 23.44 6.20
CA ASN A 524 3.95 23.64 7.64
C ASN A 524 2.71 24.13 8.42
N THR A 525 1.56 24.32 7.78
CA THR A 525 0.35 24.82 8.45
C THR A 525 -0.29 23.74 9.32
N ILE A 526 -0.32 23.95 10.64
CA ILE A 526 -1.17 23.17 11.55
C ILE A 526 -2.61 23.61 11.33
N ASP A 527 -3.28 22.95 10.39
CA ASP A 527 -4.64 23.31 9.99
C ASP A 527 -5.68 22.84 11.01
N PHE A 528 -6.20 23.80 11.78
CA PHE A 528 -7.28 23.59 12.75
C PHE A 528 -8.69 23.58 12.13
N ASN A 529 -8.83 23.63 10.79
CA ASN A 529 -10.14 23.54 10.13
C ASN A 529 -10.77 22.14 10.28
N LEU A 530 -11.50 21.94 11.37
CA LEU A 530 -12.44 20.82 11.58
C LEU A 530 -13.61 20.80 10.57
N PHE A 531 -13.70 21.79 9.68
CA PHE A 531 -14.80 22.01 8.73
C PHE A 531 -14.32 22.17 7.27
N LYS A 532 -13.38 21.33 6.81
CA LYS A 532 -12.86 21.22 5.41
C LYS A 532 -13.92 20.88 4.33
N SER A 533 -15.20 21.19 4.53
CA SER A 533 -16.34 20.76 3.70
C SER A 533 -17.33 21.87 3.31
N ARG A 534 -17.01 23.16 3.57
CA ARG A 534 -17.93 24.30 3.35
C ARG A 534 -17.26 25.52 2.70
N PHE A 535 -16.56 25.31 1.59
CA PHE A 535 -15.89 26.37 0.83
C PHE A 535 -16.90 27.33 0.16
N LYS A 536 -17.00 28.54 0.72
CA LYS A 536 -17.75 29.66 0.15
C LYS A 536 -17.07 30.28 -1.08
N ASN A 537 -15.75 30.06 -1.20
CA ASN A 537 -14.89 30.48 -2.29
C ASN A 537 -15.40 29.93 -3.64
N ASP A 538 -15.08 30.63 -4.72
CA ASP A 538 -15.52 30.31 -6.08
C ASP A 538 -14.43 29.61 -6.92
N ILE A 539 -13.18 29.72 -6.47
CA ILE A 539 -12.05 28.95 -6.95
C ILE A 539 -11.36 28.30 -5.74
N ILE A 540 -10.81 27.10 -5.91
CA ILE A 540 -9.89 26.46 -4.96
C ILE A 540 -8.63 26.10 -5.74
N THR A 541 -7.45 26.29 -5.15
CA THR A 541 -6.18 25.83 -5.71
C THR A 541 -5.58 24.72 -4.84
N ALA A 542 -4.87 23.79 -5.46
CA ALA A 542 -4.05 22.81 -4.76
C ALA A 542 -2.74 22.58 -5.52
N VAL A 543 -1.62 23.02 -4.93
CA VAL A 543 -0.29 22.89 -5.54
C VAL A 543 0.27 21.49 -5.28
N SER A 544 0.67 20.79 -6.33
CA SER A 544 1.22 19.43 -6.29
C SER A 544 2.63 19.42 -6.87
N GLY A 545 3.63 19.07 -6.04
CA GLY A 545 5.06 19.04 -6.41
C GLY A 545 5.71 20.39 -6.71
N ASN A 546 4.91 21.46 -6.58
CA ASN A 546 5.28 22.85 -6.83
C ASN A 546 5.62 23.19 -8.30
N ALA A 547 5.47 22.26 -9.26
CA ALA A 547 5.41 22.57 -10.70
C ALA A 547 4.03 22.31 -11.35
N CYS A 548 3.06 21.76 -10.61
CA CYS A 548 1.68 21.57 -11.06
C CYS A 548 0.70 22.22 -10.07
N VAL A 549 -0.31 22.94 -10.58
CA VAL A 549 -1.40 23.51 -9.76
C VAL A 549 -2.75 23.01 -10.29
N LEU A 550 -3.50 22.34 -9.42
CA LEU A 550 -4.87 21.92 -9.68
C LEU A 550 -5.80 23.08 -9.32
N VAL A 551 -6.53 23.63 -10.28
CA VAL A 551 -7.46 24.74 -10.09
C VAL A 551 -8.89 24.24 -10.27
N TYR A 552 -9.64 24.22 -9.18
CA TYR A 552 -11.04 23.79 -9.13
C TYR A 552 -11.93 25.04 -9.20
N VAL A 553 -12.86 25.06 -10.14
CA VAL A 553 -13.67 26.26 -10.41
C VAL A 553 -15.14 25.92 -10.21
N LYS A 554 -15.82 26.68 -9.34
CA LYS A 554 -17.24 26.50 -9.06
C LYS A 554 -18.04 26.88 -10.30
N LYS A 555 -18.98 26.04 -10.75
CA LYS A 555 -19.81 26.39 -11.90
C LYS A 555 -20.59 27.70 -11.63
N PRO A 556 -20.64 28.66 -12.58
CA PRO A 556 -21.42 29.88 -12.43
C PRO A 556 -22.88 29.63 -11.99
N GLY A 557 -23.27 30.22 -10.87
CA GLY A 557 -24.61 30.04 -10.27
C GLY A 557 -24.78 28.80 -9.40
N ALA A 558 -23.85 27.84 -9.40
CA ALA A 558 -23.92 26.67 -8.54
C ALA A 558 -23.59 27.00 -7.06
N SER A 559 -24.15 26.21 -6.15
CA SER A 559 -23.89 26.28 -4.71
C SER A 559 -22.68 25.45 -4.25
N THR A 560 -22.31 24.43 -5.03
CA THR A 560 -21.20 23.49 -4.74
C THR A 560 -20.27 23.35 -5.95
N PHE A 561 -19.16 22.62 -5.78
CA PHE A 561 -18.19 22.31 -6.85
C PHE A 561 -18.49 21.01 -7.62
N ALA A 562 -19.60 20.33 -7.31
CA ALA A 562 -19.94 19.03 -7.91
C ALA A 562 -20.13 19.14 -9.44
N ASP A 563 -20.82 20.20 -9.89
CA ASP A 563 -20.91 20.55 -11.30
C ASP A 563 -19.61 21.20 -11.80
N ARG A 564 -19.06 20.68 -12.89
CA ARG A 564 -17.94 21.31 -13.61
C ARG A 564 -18.45 22.44 -14.53
N PRO A 565 -17.74 23.58 -14.63
CA PRO A 565 -17.97 24.58 -15.67
C PRO A 565 -17.51 24.05 -17.04
N SER A 566 -18.16 24.52 -18.10
CA SER A 566 -17.74 24.32 -19.49
C SER A 566 -16.59 25.25 -19.90
N GLU A 567 -15.91 24.97 -21.02
CA GLU A 567 -14.88 25.89 -21.58
C GLU A 567 -15.44 27.31 -21.75
N ALA A 568 -16.66 27.48 -22.24
CA ALA A 568 -17.29 28.78 -22.41
C ALA A 568 -17.53 29.54 -21.08
N GLU A 569 -17.77 28.80 -19.98
CA GLU A 569 -17.88 29.37 -18.64
C GLU A 569 -16.52 29.70 -18.02
N LEU A 570 -15.47 28.93 -18.34
CA LEU A 570 -14.08 29.21 -17.92
C LEU A 570 -13.48 30.41 -18.69
N ARG A 571 -13.79 30.53 -19.98
CA ARG A 571 -13.39 31.67 -20.84
C ARG A 571 -14.20 32.94 -20.61
N SER A 572 -15.27 32.86 -19.81
CA SER A 572 -16.11 34.00 -19.50
C SER A 572 -16.59 33.90 -18.05
N TYR A 573 -15.66 33.69 -17.13
CA TYR A 573 -15.98 33.47 -15.72
C TYR A 573 -16.41 34.77 -15.04
N PRO A 574 -17.52 34.82 -14.29
CA PRO A 574 -18.06 36.06 -13.75
C PRO A 574 -17.30 36.55 -12.51
N ASP A 575 -16.75 37.75 -12.59
CA ASP A 575 -16.22 38.47 -11.43
C ASP A 575 -17.39 39.01 -10.59
N ARG A 576 -17.67 38.34 -9.46
CA ARG A 576 -18.75 38.71 -8.53
C ARG A 576 -18.58 40.08 -7.87
N LEU A 577 -17.35 40.61 -7.78
CA LEU A 577 -17.06 41.89 -7.14
C LEU A 577 -17.16 43.05 -8.14
N ARG A 578 -16.65 42.86 -9.36
CA ARG A 578 -16.55 43.92 -10.40
C ARG A 578 -17.64 43.85 -11.48
N LYS A 579 -18.49 42.82 -11.49
CA LYS A 579 -19.52 42.53 -12.52
C LYS A 579 -18.97 42.30 -13.94
N ASN A 580 -17.66 42.18 -14.08
CA ASN A 580 -16.97 41.87 -15.33
C ASN A 580 -16.93 40.35 -15.58
N ARG A 581 -16.39 39.93 -16.73
CA ARG A 581 -16.10 38.53 -17.04
C ARG A 581 -14.62 38.37 -17.41
N VAL A 582 -14.03 37.24 -17.07
CA VAL A 582 -12.60 36.95 -17.21
C VAL A 582 -12.42 35.65 -18.00
N ASP A 583 -11.52 35.62 -18.99
CA ASP A 583 -11.04 34.35 -19.56
C ASP A 583 -9.91 33.81 -18.67
N LEU A 584 -10.23 32.83 -17.81
CA LEU A 584 -9.26 32.21 -16.92
C LEU A 584 -8.19 31.42 -17.70
N ILE A 585 -8.58 30.80 -18.82
CA ILE A 585 -7.70 29.95 -19.63
C ILE A 585 -6.69 30.83 -20.37
N ALA A 586 -7.15 31.85 -21.09
CA ALA A 586 -6.28 32.78 -21.81
C ALA A 586 -5.42 33.60 -20.84
N TYR A 587 -5.95 34.00 -19.68
CA TYR A 587 -5.16 34.66 -18.65
C TYR A 587 -3.97 33.80 -18.24
N PHE A 588 -4.19 32.56 -17.78
CA PHE A 588 -3.10 31.67 -17.36
C PHE A 588 -2.16 31.28 -18.51
N ALA A 589 -2.69 31.09 -19.73
CA ALA A 589 -1.86 30.76 -20.90
C ALA A 589 -0.92 31.90 -21.31
N SER A 590 -1.27 33.16 -20.97
CA SER A 590 -0.39 34.32 -21.19
C SER A 590 0.69 34.53 -20.13
N GLN A 591 0.66 33.80 -19.01
CA GLN A 591 1.59 34.04 -17.90
C GLN A 591 2.97 33.42 -18.17
N PRO A 592 4.07 34.16 -17.97
CA PRO A 592 5.41 33.67 -18.31
C PRO A 592 5.88 32.49 -17.44
N GLY A 593 5.23 32.25 -16.29
CA GLY A 593 5.49 31.12 -15.41
C GLY A 593 4.72 29.84 -15.72
N ILE A 594 3.83 29.84 -16.73
CA ILE A 594 2.99 28.70 -17.10
C ILE A 594 3.34 28.22 -18.52
N ARG A 595 3.65 26.92 -18.67
CA ARG A 595 3.95 26.30 -19.98
C ARG A 595 2.70 25.78 -20.68
N HIS A 596 1.79 25.21 -19.89
CA HIS A 596 0.56 24.57 -20.35
C HIS A 596 -0.60 24.86 -19.41
N VAL A 597 -1.74 25.20 -19.99
CA VAL A 597 -3.06 25.21 -19.36
C VAL A 597 -3.81 24.00 -19.90
N LEU A 598 -4.08 23.03 -19.04
CA LEU A 598 -4.82 21.81 -19.37
C LEU A 598 -6.25 21.91 -18.83
N TYR A 599 -7.26 21.57 -19.63
CA TYR A 599 -8.66 21.65 -19.19
C TYR A 599 -9.58 20.72 -19.98
N ARG A 600 -10.80 20.52 -19.47
CA ARG A 600 -11.82 19.64 -20.08
C ARG A 600 -12.63 20.39 -21.15
N GLY A 601 -12.89 19.70 -22.26
CA GLY A 601 -13.93 20.07 -23.23
C GLY A 601 -15.25 19.35 -22.93
N ASN A 602 -15.91 18.84 -23.97
CA ASN A 602 -17.04 17.93 -23.82
C ASN A 602 -16.59 16.56 -23.26
N ALA A 603 -17.53 15.63 -23.05
CA ALA A 603 -17.23 14.27 -22.63
C ALA A 603 -16.19 13.60 -23.56
N GLY A 604 -15.12 13.05 -22.99
CA GLY A 604 -14.00 12.47 -23.74
C GLY A 604 -13.13 13.48 -24.52
N GLN A 605 -13.24 14.79 -24.27
CA GLN A 605 -12.40 15.82 -24.89
C GLN A 605 -11.59 16.60 -23.84
N TYR A 606 -10.33 16.86 -24.15
CA TYR A 606 -9.38 17.56 -23.29
C TYR A 606 -8.52 18.47 -24.15
N PHE A 607 -8.15 19.63 -23.62
CA PHE A 607 -7.32 20.60 -24.32
C PHE A 607 -6.01 20.83 -23.59
N ALA A 608 -4.97 21.13 -24.37
CA ALA A 608 -3.71 21.70 -23.89
C ALA A 608 -3.46 23.02 -24.62
N GLU A 609 -3.27 24.10 -23.86
CA GLU A 609 -3.15 25.46 -24.38
C GLU A 609 -1.88 26.14 -23.83
N THR A 610 -1.25 26.95 -24.67
CA THR A 610 -0.01 27.69 -24.41
C THR A 610 -0.22 29.15 -24.82
N SER A 611 0.75 30.03 -24.56
CA SER A 611 0.72 31.43 -25.01
C SER A 611 0.62 31.62 -26.52
N ASN A 612 0.83 30.57 -27.33
CA ASN A 612 0.91 30.62 -28.78
C ASN A 612 0.34 29.39 -29.51
N GLY A 613 -0.38 28.50 -28.82
CA GLY A 613 -0.72 27.18 -29.33
C GLY A 613 -1.84 26.48 -28.57
N LYS A 614 -2.64 25.67 -29.27
CA LYS A 614 -3.73 24.87 -28.69
C LYS A 614 -3.82 23.53 -29.39
N ALA A 615 -3.96 22.45 -28.64
CA ALA A 615 -4.26 21.11 -29.16
C ALA A 615 -5.47 20.49 -28.46
N LEU A 616 -6.14 19.59 -29.19
CA LEU A 616 -7.28 18.80 -28.77
C LEU A 616 -6.88 17.33 -28.68
N ILE A 617 -7.03 16.77 -27.49
CA ILE A 617 -6.97 15.34 -27.19
C ILE A 617 -8.41 14.82 -27.11
N LYS A 618 -8.70 13.66 -27.70
CA LYS A 618 -9.96 12.95 -27.50
C LYS A 618 -9.67 11.54 -26.99
N ARG A 619 -10.53 11.02 -26.09
CA ARG A 619 -10.47 9.65 -25.55
C ARG A 619 -11.71 8.87 -26.00
N ASN A 620 -11.53 7.61 -26.40
CA ASN A 620 -12.61 6.64 -26.56
C ASN A 620 -12.17 5.27 -26.02
N ALA A 621 -12.95 4.21 -26.26
CA ALA A 621 -12.63 2.86 -25.79
C ALA A 621 -11.43 2.19 -26.50
N GLY A 622 -11.02 2.69 -27.67
CA GLY A 622 -9.85 2.19 -28.42
C GLY A 622 -8.55 2.94 -28.11
N GLY A 623 -8.63 4.16 -27.55
CA GLY A 623 -7.46 4.95 -27.17
C GLY A 623 -7.67 6.46 -27.31
N PHE A 624 -6.67 7.13 -27.87
CA PHE A 624 -6.56 8.60 -27.90
C PHE A 624 -6.27 9.14 -29.30
N SER A 625 -6.92 10.24 -29.67
CA SER A 625 -6.57 11.05 -30.85
C SER A 625 -5.93 12.37 -30.44
N TYR A 626 -4.92 12.83 -31.18
CA TYR A 626 -4.30 14.15 -30.99
C TYR A 626 -4.43 14.99 -32.26
N SER A 627 -4.65 16.30 -32.09
CA SER A 627 -4.69 17.25 -33.20
C SER A 627 -4.35 18.67 -32.72
N VAL A 628 -3.50 19.38 -33.46
CA VAL A 628 -3.25 20.81 -33.22
C VAL A 628 -4.44 21.60 -33.76
N VAL A 629 -5.04 22.45 -32.93
CA VAL A 629 -6.25 23.23 -33.23
C VAL A 629 -5.89 24.61 -33.79
N SER A 630 -4.86 25.24 -33.26
CA SER A 630 -4.40 26.57 -33.67
C SER A 630 -3.01 26.87 -33.14
N GLY A 631 -2.18 27.58 -33.93
CA GLY A 631 -0.86 28.02 -33.50
C GLY A 631 0.18 26.90 -33.44
N ALA A 632 1.11 26.99 -32.49
CA ALA A 632 2.13 25.98 -32.26
C ALA A 632 1.57 24.69 -31.64
N ASP A 633 2.24 23.56 -31.89
CA ASP A 633 2.00 22.31 -31.17
C ASP A 633 2.44 22.45 -29.69
N PRO A 634 1.53 22.27 -28.70
CA PRO A 634 1.88 22.36 -27.29
C PRO A 634 2.99 21.41 -26.82
N PHE A 635 3.16 20.25 -27.44
CA PHE A 635 4.09 19.17 -27.04
C PHE A 635 5.17 18.83 -28.08
N GLY A 636 5.12 19.43 -29.28
CA GLY A 636 6.08 19.23 -30.37
C GLY A 636 5.91 17.92 -31.15
N TYR A 637 4.77 17.24 -31.01
CA TYR A 637 4.53 15.92 -31.60
C TYR A 637 4.46 15.95 -33.14
N ALA A 638 3.78 16.93 -33.72
CA ALA A 638 3.61 17.07 -35.18
C ALA A 638 4.94 17.30 -35.92
N SER A 639 5.97 17.80 -35.22
CA SER A 639 7.34 17.97 -35.71
C SER A 639 8.28 16.80 -35.38
N SER A 640 7.84 15.81 -34.60
CA SER A 640 8.69 14.70 -34.15
C SER A 640 8.64 13.52 -35.12
N PRO A 641 9.78 13.03 -35.65
CA PRO A 641 9.82 11.82 -36.49
C PRO A 641 9.19 10.57 -35.85
N ASN A 642 9.16 10.51 -34.52
CA ASN A 642 8.59 9.37 -33.79
C ASN A 642 7.06 9.46 -33.63
N ALA A 643 6.49 10.66 -33.61
CA ALA A 643 5.11 10.91 -33.15
C ALA A 643 4.20 11.65 -34.15
N ALA A 644 4.76 12.31 -35.19
CA ALA A 644 3.97 13.07 -36.16
C ALA A 644 2.88 12.22 -36.84
N ALA A 645 3.15 10.95 -37.08
CA ALA A 645 2.20 9.99 -37.65
C ALA A 645 0.94 9.74 -36.80
N LEU A 646 0.96 10.07 -35.50
CA LEU A 646 -0.18 9.95 -34.59
C LEU A 646 -0.95 11.28 -34.40
N THR A 647 -0.55 12.34 -35.13
CA THR A 647 -1.13 13.70 -35.02
C THR A 647 -2.14 14.04 -36.13
N ASP A 648 -2.54 13.04 -36.92
CA ASP A 648 -3.52 13.15 -38.02
C ASP A 648 -4.97 13.31 -37.54
N GLY A 649 -5.22 13.12 -36.24
CA GLY A 649 -6.55 13.16 -35.62
C GLY A 649 -7.28 11.80 -35.58
N ALA A 650 -6.64 10.71 -36.01
CA ALA A 650 -7.12 9.35 -35.81
C ALA A 650 -6.94 8.89 -34.35
N PHE A 651 -7.58 7.78 -33.97
CA PHE A 651 -7.44 7.20 -32.64
C PHE A 651 -6.37 6.10 -32.63
N HIS A 652 -5.35 6.28 -31.79
CA HIS A 652 -4.29 5.30 -31.54
C HIS A 652 -4.38 4.79 -30.09
N THR A 653 -3.95 3.56 -29.87
CA THR A 653 -3.88 2.97 -28.53
C THR A 653 -2.94 3.75 -27.62
N ALA A 654 -3.13 3.62 -26.30
CA ALA A 654 -2.19 4.20 -25.33
C ALA A 654 -0.75 3.72 -25.56
N ASP A 655 -0.56 2.53 -26.13
CA ASP A 655 0.77 1.92 -26.28
C ASP A 655 1.52 2.39 -27.52
N GLU A 656 0.81 2.69 -28.61
CA GLU A 656 1.37 3.45 -29.73
C GLU A 656 1.82 4.85 -29.27
N TRP A 657 0.98 5.53 -28.48
CA TRP A 657 1.33 6.82 -27.88
C TRP A 657 2.58 6.75 -27.00
N LEU A 658 2.69 5.76 -26.11
CA LEU A 658 3.87 5.56 -25.27
C LEU A 658 5.12 5.22 -26.10
N ALA A 659 5.01 4.37 -27.13
CA ALA A 659 6.15 4.01 -27.97
C ALA A 659 6.68 5.20 -28.79
N ALA A 660 5.77 6.02 -29.33
CA ALA A 660 6.10 7.21 -30.11
C ALA A 660 6.65 8.36 -29.25
N THR A 661 6.04 8.63 -28.10
CA THR A 661 6.32 9.82 -27.29
C THR A 661 7.20 9.55 -26.07
N GLY A 662 7.36 8.30 -25.65
CA GLY A 662 8.20 7.89 -24.52
C GLY A 662 9.64 8.44 -24.57
N PRO A 663 10.32 8.49 -25.73
CA PRO A 663 11.63 9.14 -25.87
C PRO A 663 11.62 10.68 -25.81
N LEU A 664 10.49 11.35 -26.05
CA LEU A 664 10.38 12.80 -26.25
C LEU A 664 10.30 13.61 -24.94
N ASP A 665 10.23 14.94 -25.05
CA ASP A 665 10.19 15.89 -23.93
C ASP A 665 8.91 15.84 -23.10
N TYR A 666 7.80 15.37 -23.68
CA TYR A 666 6.50 15.22 -23.04
C TYR A 666 5.94 13.82 -23.34
N PRO A 667 6.37 12.77 -22.61
CA PRO A 667 5.94 11.41 -22.88
C PRO A 667 4.49 11.15 -22.45
N ASP A 668 3.77 10.34 -23.22
CA ASP A 668 2.43 9.80 -22.93
C ASP A 668 1.33 10.84 -22.59
N ALA A 669 1.53 12.11 -22.96
CA ALA A 669 0.67 13.21 -22.53
C ALA A 669 -0.84 13.02 -22.84
N PRO A 670 -1.27 12.49 -24.01
CA PRO A 670 -2.70 12.28 -24.28
C PRO A 670 -3.40 11.36 -23.28
N ASN A 671 -2.69 10.33 -22.79
CA ASN A 671 -3.18 9.39 -21.78
C ASN A 671 -3.15 10.02 -20.38
N LEU A 672 -2.02 10.62 -20.00
CA LEU A 672 -1.80 11.21 -18.67
C LEU A 672 -2.73 12.41 -18.38
N ILE A 673 -2.94 13.28 -19.38
CA ILE A 673 -3.83 14.45 -19.28
C ILE A 673 -5.28 13.98 -19.12
N ALA A 674 -5.70 12.98 -19.90
CA ALA A 674 -7.05 12.45 -19.82
C ALA A 674 -7.33 11.79 -18.46
N ASP A 675 -6.38 11.02 -17.91
CA ASP A 675 -6.56 10.37 -16.60
C ASP A 675 -6.64 11.38 -15.46
N LEU A 676 -5.73 12.37 -15.40
CA LEU A 676 -5.79 13.42 -14.38
C LEU A 676 -7.11 14.21 -14.46
N LEU A 677 -7.52 14.62 -15.65
CA LEU A 677 -8.73 15.42 -15.82
C LEU A 677 -10.03 14.61 -15.67
N ASP A 678 -10.02 13.30 -15.92
CA ASP A 678 -11.17 12.42 -15.66
C ASP A 678 -11.45 12.22 -14.17
N SER A 679 -10.43 12.32 -13.30
CA SER A 679 -10.58 12.25 -11.85
C SER A 679 -11.57 13.27 -11.28
N ASN A 680 -12.36 12.88 -10.26
CA ASN A 680 -13.13 13.81 -9.44
C ASN A 680 -12.22 14.75 -8.63
N CYS A 681 -11.07 14.24 -8.18
CA CYS A 681 -10.02 14.99 -7.50
C CYS A 681 -9.09 15.75 -8.48
N GLY A 682 -9.33 15.65 -9.78
CA GLY A 682 -8.62 16.46 -10.79
C GLY A 682 -9.21 17.87 -10.90
N GLY A 683 -8.37 18.84 -11.21
CA GLY A 683 -8.78 20.23 -11.45
C GLY A 683 -9.77 20.39 -12.61
N ASP A 684 -10.36 21.57 -12.73
CA ASP A 684 -11.11 22.00 -13.93
C ASP A 684 -10.17 22.67 -14.93
N ILE A 685 -9.20 23.41 -14.40
CA ILE A 685 -7.97 23.80 -15.06
C ILE A 685 -6.80 23.16 -14.28
N VAL A 686 -5.78 22.68 -14.98
CA VAL A 686 -4.50 22.26 -14.42
C VAL A 686 -3.39 23.09 -15.07
N LEU A 687 -2.58 23.75 -14.24
CA LEU A 687 -1.51 24.63 -14.68
C LEU A 687 -0.17 23.92 -14.49
N LEU A 688 0.62 23.82 -15.56
CA LEU A 688 1.97 23.25 -15.53
C LEU A 688 3.02 24.34 -15.71
N ALA A 689 4.07 24.30 -14.90
CA ALA A 689 5.13 25.30 -14.86
C ALA A 689 5.85 25.51 -16.19
N ALA A 690 6.28 26.74 -16.44
CA ALA A 690 7.36 27.04 -17.36
C ALA A 690 8.70 26.45 -16.85
N PRO A 691 9.66 26.14 -17.74
CA PRO A 691 11.03 25.86 -17.33
C PRO A 691 11.59 26.99 -16.47
N ASP A 692 12.36 26.66 -15.42
CA ASP A 692 12.92 27.61 -14.45
C ASP A 692 11.88 28.37 -13.60
N TYR A 693 10.63 27.88 -13.50
CA TYR A 693 9.58 28.48 -12.66
C TYR A 693 8.97 27.52 -11.61
N GLU A 694 8.71 28.07 -10.41
CA GLU A 694 7.74 27.56 -9.43
C GLU A 694 6.39 28.31 -9.64
N PRO A 695 5.29 27.69 -10.08
CA PRO A 695 3.94 28.29 -10.10
C PRO A 695 3.31 28.51 -8.69
N TRP A 696 4.17 28.72 -7.70
CA TRP A 696 3.87 29.02 -6.30
C TRP A 696 5.11 29.70 -5.70
N ASN A 697 5.08 30.07 -4.42
CA ASN A 697 6.18 30.81 -3.79
C ASN A 697 6.60 30.18 -2.45
N GLU A 698 6.79 28.85 -2.43
CA GLU A 698 7.31 28.13 -1.24
C GLU A 698 8.84 28.32 -1.10
N GLY A 699 9.53 28.83 -2.15
CA GLY A 699 10.94 29.19 -2.14
C GLY A 699 11.87 28.00 -2.36
N GLN A 700 11.36 26.97 -3.04
CA GLN A 700 12.09 25.75 -3.38
C GLN A 700 13.09 26.04 -4.51
N LYS A 701 14.21 25.30 -4.57
CA LYS A 701 15.14 25.35 -5.72
C LYS A 701 14.95 24.21 -6.71
N GLY A 702 14.17 23.20 -6.33
CA GLY A 702 13.80 22.06 -7.15
C GLY A 702 12.31 21.78 -7.04
N VAL A 703 11.67 21.52 -8.18
CA VAL A 703 10.22 21.31 -8.33
C VAL A 703 9.91 20.10 -9.22
N HIS A 704 8.72 19.55 -9.06
CA HIS A 704 8.27 18.32 -9.71
C HIS A 704 6.74 18.32 -9.93
N GLY A 705 6.22 17.28 -10.59
CA GLY A 705 4.79 17.14 -10.87
C GLY A 705 4.34 17.55 -12.28
N ASN A 706 5.25 18.04 -13.14
CA ASN A 706 4.96 18.43 -14.53
C ASN A 706 5.01 17.24 -15.51
N LEU A 707 4.51 17.41 -16.74
CA LEU A 707 4.64 16.48 -17.87
C LEU A 707 6.04 16.45 -18.50
N SER A 708 6.91 17.42 -18.17
CA SER A 708 8.23 17.55 -18.79
C SER A 708 9.15 16.37 -18.44
N TYR A 709 10.03 16.02 -19.39
CA TYR A 709 11.05 14.98 -19.29
C TYR A 709 11.70 14.94 -17.91
N ASP A 710 12.15 16.11 -17.46
CA ASP A 710 12.91 16.32 -16.24
C ASP A 710 12.11 16.08 -14.95
N GLN A 711 10.80 15.91 -15.01
CA GLN A 711 9.92 15.72 -13.85
C GLN A 711 9.07 14.46 -13.91
N ILE A 712 8.81 13.91 -15.11
CA ILE A 712 7.99 12.70 -15.27
C ILE A 712 8.79 11.44 -15.63
N LYS A 713 10.01 11.58 -16.18
CA LYS A 713 10.84 10.41 -16.52
C LYS A 713 11.70 9.94 -15.35
N VAL A 714 11.57 8.66 -15.06
CA VAL A 714 12.19 7.96 -13.93
C VAL A 714 12.92 6.71 -14.40
N PRO A 715 13.99 6.27 -13.71
CA PRO A 715 14.54 4.94 -13.92
C PRO A 715 13.51 3.89 -13.49
N ILE A 716 13.47 2.76 -14.19
CA ILE A 716 12.82 1.53 -13.72
C ILE A 716 13.75 0.35 -14.04
N ILE A 717 14.11 -0.42 -13.02
CA ILE A 717 14.98 -1.61 -13.12
C ILE A 717 14.30 -2.79 -12.44
N PHE A 718 14.32 -3.95 -13.09
CA PHE A 718 13.93 -5.24 -12.51
C PHE A 718 15.11 -6.20 -12.58
N SER A 719 15.36 -7.03 -11.54
CA SER A 719 16.50 -7.96 -11.57
C SER A 719 16.26 -9.19 -10.70
N GLY A 720 16.76 -10.37 -11.09
CA GLY A 720 16.67 -11.60 -10.30
C GLY A 720 15.88 -12.75 -10.96
N PRO A 721 15.37 -13.73 -10.18
CA PRO A 721 14.87 -14.99 -10.74
C PRO A 721 13.71 -14.84 -11.72
N ALA A 722 12.73 -13.96 -11.45
CA ALA A 722 11.52 -13.83 -12.29
C ALA A 722 11.72 -13.00 -13.57
N PHE A 723 12.72 -12.12 -13.61
CA PHE A 723 12.92 -11.12 -14.67
C PHE A 723 14.00 -11.53 -15.66
N LYS A 724 13.97 -11.04 -16.90
CA LYS A 724 15.06 -11.28 -17.86
C LYS A 724 16.36 -10.61 -17.40
N THR A 725 17.46 -10.95 -18.07
CA THR A 725 18.82 -10.50 -17.77
C THR A 725 19.44 -9.91 -19.04
N GLY A 726 20.12 -8.77 -18.93
CA GLY A 726 20.70 -8.04 -20.06
C GLY A 726 19.67 -7.41 -21.01
N ALA A 727 18.42 -7.23 -20.58
CA ALA A 727 17.36 -6.71 -21.44
C ALA A 727 17.17 -5.19 -21.26
N VAL A 728 17.00 -4.46 -22.37
CA VAL A 728 16.62 -3.04 -22.36
C VAL A 728 15.26 -2.90 -23.05
N ILE A 729 14.35 -2.15 -22.42
CA ILE A 729 13.03 -1.83 -22.95
C ILE A 729 12.94 -0.31 -23.07
N GLU A 730 12.49 0.19 -24.21
CA GLU A 730 12.61 1.62 -24.51
C GLU A 730 11.65 2.49 -23.70
N SER A 731 10.45 2.01 -23.37
CA SER A 731 9.47 2.75 -22.54
C SER A 731 8.52 1.83 -21.78
N ALA A 732 8.11 2.23 -20.57
CA ALA A 732 7.06 1.61 -19.76
C ALA A 732 6.49 2.63 -18.76
N ARG A 733 5.27 2.44 -18.26
CA ARG A 733 4.68 3.33 -17.25
C ARG A 733 4.96 2.83 -15.83
N THR A 734 4.99 3.71 -14.84
CA THR A 734 5.07 3.30 -13.42
C THR A 734 3.88 2.43 -13.00
N VAL A 735 2.69 2.62 -13.61
CA VAL A 735 1.51 1.77 -13.35
C VAL A 735 1.71 0.32 -13.81
N ASP A 736 2.54 0.10 -14.83
CA ASP A 736 2.82 -1.23 -15.38
C ASP A 736 3.73 -2.07 -14.45
N VAL A 737 4.36 -1.43 -13.46
CA VAL A 737 5.26 -2.10 -12.49
C VAL A 737 4.46 -3.00 -11.55
N PHE A 738 3.32 -2.56 -11.03
CA PHE A 738 2.46 -3.36 -10.14
C PHE A 738 2.01 -4.72 -10.71
N PRO A 739 1.34 -4.81 -11.88
CA PRO A 739 0.92 -6.09 -12.44
C PRO A 739 2.11 -6.97 -12.87
N THR A 740 3.21 -6.35 -13.29
CA THR A 740 4.48 -7.04 -13.58
C THR A 740 5.05 -7.70 -12.34
N MET A 741 5.02 -7.02 -11.18
CA MET A 741 5.36 -7.60 -9.88
C MET A 741 4.37 -8.68 -9.43
N LEU A 742 3.06 -8.49 -9.58
CA LEU A 742 2.07 -9.50 -9.22
C LEU A 742 2.29 -10.81 -9.99
N ARG A 743 2.53 -10.72 -11.31
CA ARG A 743 2.86 -11.89 -12.13
C ARG A 743 4.17 -12.55 -11.68
N ALA A 744 5.22 -11.77 -11.39
CA ALA A 744 6.48 -12.27 -10.85
C ALA A 744 6.33 -12.97 -9.47
N LEU A 745 5.32 -12.58 -8.68
CA LEU A 745 4.96 -13.19 -7.39
C LEU A 745 3.98 -14.38 -7.52
N GLY A 746 3.61 -14.77 -8.75
CA GLY A 746 2.64 -15.85 -8.99
C GLY A 746 1.22 -15.51 -8.56
N ARG A 747 0.82 -14.23 -8.64
CA ARG A 747 -0.52 -13.74 -8.32
C ARG A 747 -1.30 -13.35 -9.56
N GLU A 748 -2.62 -13.46 -9.45
CA GLU A 748 -3.56 -12.89 -10.42
C GLU A 748 -3.50 -11.37 -10.39
N ILE A 749 -3.78 -10.74 -11.52
CA ILE A 749 -3.82 -9.28 -11.66
C ILE A 749 -5.28 -8.84 -11.52
N PRO A 750 -5.60 -7.89 -10.62
CA PRO A 750 -6.96 -7.39 -10.48
C PRO A 750 -7.51 -6.84 -11.80
N ALA A 751 -8.78 -7.13 -12.08
CA ALA A 751 -9.45 -6.60 -13.27
C ALA A 751 -9.58 -5.06 -13.20
N ALA A 752 -9.58 -4.43 -14.38
CA ALA A 752 -9.84 -3.00 -14.56
C ALA A 752 -8.88 -2.01 -13.85
N ILE A 753 -7.68 -2.43 -13.44
CA ILE A 753 -6.57 -1.49 -13.12
C ILE A 753 -6.12 -0.70 -14.37
N ASP A 754 -5.15 0.20 -14.24
CA ASP A 754 -4.59 0.98 -15.36
C ASP A 754 -3.32 0.36 -15.94
N GLY A 755 -2.49 -0.24 -15.08
CA GLY A 755 -1.26 -0.90 -15.49
C GLY A 755 -1.48 -2.25 -16.18
N LYS A 756 -0.55 -2.59 -17.07
CA LYS A 756 -0.44 -3.92 -17.73
C LYS A 756 0.94 -4.54 -17.46
N ILE A 757 1.11 -5.83 -17.76
CA ILE A 757 2.45 -6.46 -17.69
C ILE A 757 3.36 -5.79 -18.73
N ILE A 758 4.56 -5.38 -18.32
CA ILE A 758 5.58 -4.81 -19.21
C ILE A 758 6.05 -5.89 -20.19
N PRO A 759 5.82 -5.74 -21.52
CA PRO A 759 6.16 -6.77 -22.49
C PRO A 759 7.65 -7.10 -22.47
N GLY A 760 7.97 -8.39 -22.33
CA GLY A 760 9.35 -8.88 -22.35
C GLY A 760 10.15 -8.71 -21.05
N ALA A 761 9.60 -8.13 -19.98
CA ALA A 761 10.32 -8.00 -18.70
C ALA A 761 10.48 -9.33 -17.93
N LEU A 762 9.50 -10.23 -18.03
CA LEU A 762 9.48 -11.52 -17.33
C LEU A 762 10.15 -12.63 -18.14
N LYS A 763 10.69 -13.65 -17.45
CA LYS A 763 11.22 -14.86 -18.10
C LYS A 763 10.13 -15.81 -18.63
N TYR A 764 8.94 -15.78 -18.02
CA TYR A 764 7.82 -16.69 -18.23
C TYR A 764 6.50 -15.92 -18.32
#